data_AF-A0AAV2GQD1-F1
#
_entry.id   AF-A0AAV2GQD1-F1
#
_cell.length_a   1.000
_cell.length_b   1.000
_cell.length_c   1.000
_cell.angle_alpha   90.00
_cell.angle_beta   90.00
_cell.angle_gamma   90.00
#
_symmetry.space_group_name_H-M   'P 1'
#
loop_
_entity.id
_entity.type
_entity.pdbx_description
1 polymer ?
#
loop_
_entity_poly.entity_id
_entity_poly.type
_entity_poly.pdbx_seq_one_letter_code
_entity_poly.pdbx_strand_id
1 'polypeptide(L)'
;MFGSLNWLMRCKRLLVEGELFRITSSLSMRSCTISRLAQKAWEMMIKMDMKKAYDMVEWECLEIILRAMGFANQWCLWIKECIETVRFSVLFNGQPSEFFQPSRGIRQGDPLSPLLFILLTNALSFLISKSVQEGTFQGISLNPNCPRLTNVLFADDTILFGKASLVEAMHIKKTMETYGKMTGQEINCEKPALAFSHNTPDTIKQIIAQCLGIPLEKGLGKYLGVPTEWGRSKKEVFSVLVSRMEKLCQAWKGLALSQAGKETMLKSVFQGYPTYIMSCFLLPKGTTKKMNSRLNAFFWGGDMEKKAIPWRKGSVLTAPKQEGGMGFKDFHQFNMALLAKQGWRILNGKEETWIKLLKGLYFPNGDFMEAEKGRRPSWIWASICEAKSILKLGSRKNMGSGRSISLEKDPWIPGIPNFKLQPRNRQQLWAFQWVMDDGCEWNLDMIQQSCSTDEVEAIKRIPIGTDSSEDDWVWHFERSGLFSVKSAYHIFRESERDRLGTSNPNHPNCTSKAWKWLWSLSLPPNILSFLWRISRNAIATKGNLWHRKCSPSPLCDVCEGDVEDVWHCFFQCPHAATVWQILQPSLSLPQDQTPVVMWLLDICVGSPTVSIPGVVACLWAIWLARNERVFKGIIPRPSVTSANAVRDFSFWTTPLQHPTPLGVQAQHLSNHNTLSPPPSSSQWEFHCDGSFRSESQVAAYGVIITNSHGQVVDGCVGTFFCSSTIVEEAKALLTAVRAAVSLHGSASIFSDVRCLWISFKISIK
;
A
#
# COMPACT_ATOMS: atom_id res chain seq x y z
N MET A 1 -30.09 -15.25 13.12
CA MET A 1 -28.63 -15.20 12.82
C MET A 1 -28.29 -15.40 11.34
N PHE A 2 -28.96 -16.26 10.56
CA PHE A 2 -28.64 -16.43 9.13
C PHE A 2 -29.01 -15.22 8.24
N GLY A 3 -30.02 -14.40 8.62
CA GLY A 3 -30.38 -13.18 7.89
C GLY A 3 -29.33 -12.05 7.96
N SER A 4 -28.60 -11.92 9.08
CA SER A 4 -27.58 -10.89 9.28
C SER A 4 -26.28 -11.16 8.51
N LEU A 5 -25.97 -12.43 8.20
CA LEU A 5 -24.79 -12.82 7.41
C LEU A 5 -24.96 -12.53 5.91
N ASN A 6 -26.14 -12.83 5.36
CA ASN A 6 -26.51 -12.43 3.99
C ASN A 6 -26.50 -10.91 3.82
N TRP A 7 -26.73 -10.18 4.91
CA TRP A 7 -26.70 -8.73 4.91
C TRP A 7 -25.29 -8.14 4.97
N LEU A 8 -24.38 -8.69 5.80
CA LEU A 8 -22.94 -8.33 5.75
C LEU A 8 -22.37 -8.51 4.34
N MET A 9 -22.84 -9.51 3.59
CA MET A 9 -22.51 -9.70 2.17
C MET A 9 -23.11 -8.62 1.25
N ARG A 10 -24.32 -8.11 1.53
CA ARG A 10 -24.92 -6.95 0.84
C ARG A 10 -24.25 -5.62 1.19
N CYS A 11 -23.80 -5.44 2.43
CA CYS A 11 -22.97 -4.30 2.83
C CYS A 11 -21.59 -4.34 2.19
N LYS A 12 -21.02 -5.54 2.01
CA LYS A 12 -19.85 -5.74 1.16
C LYS A 12 -20.10 -5.24 -0.27
N ARG A 13 -21.32 -5.43 -0.81
CA ARG A 13 -21.76 -4.88 -2.12
C ARG A 13 -21.77 -3.35 -2.14
N LEU A 14 -22.20 -2.68 -1.06
CA LEU A 14 -22.17 -1.20 -0.91
C LEU A 14 -20.73 -0.67 -0.72
N LEU A 15 -19.87 -1.37 0.02
CA LEU A 15 -18.43 -1.09 0.09
C LEU A 15 -17.71 -1.30 -1.26
N VAL A 16 -18.28 -2.13 -2.14
CA VAL A 16 -17.76 -2.45 -3.48
C VAL A 16 -18.21 -1.43 -4.54
N GLU A 17 -19.12 -0.49 -4.23
CA GLU A 17 -19.51 0.60 -5.16
C GLU A 17 -18.35 1.56 -5.48
N GLY A 18 -17.28 1.58 -4.67
CA GLY A 18 -16.04 2.27 -5.03
C GLY A 18 -15.41 1.77 -6.35
N GLU A 19 -15.64 0.51 -6.72
CA GLU A 19 -15.21 -0.10 -8.00
C GLU A 19 -16.16 0.24 -9.14
N LEU A 20 -17.46 0.33 -8.84
CA LEU A 20 -18.44 0.88 -9.76
C LEU A 20 -18.01 2.28 -10.18
N PHE A 21 -17.59 3.11 -9.21
CA PHE A 21 -17.00 4.41 -9.48
C PHE A 21 -15.68 4.35 -10.24
N ARG A 22 -14.74 3.41 -9.96
CA ARG A 22 -13.51 3.25 -10.76
C ARG A 22 -13.80 3.21 -12.26
N ILE A 23 -14.97 2.73 -12.65
CA ILE A 23 -15.38 2.53 -14.03
C ILE A 23 -16.48 3.49 -14.50
N THR A 24 -17.47 3.87 -13.69
CA THR A 24 -18.50 4.85 -14.04
C THR A 24 -17.96 6.27 -14.09
N SER A 25 -17.02 6.62 -13.20
CA SER A 25 -16.21 7.83 -13.36
C SER A 25 -15.52 7.81 -14.70
N SER A 26 -14.93 6.67 -15.08
CA SER A 26 -14.19 6.54 -16.32
C SER A 26 -15.02 6.56 -17.59
N LEU A 27 -16.26 6.09 -17.46
CA LEU A 27 -17.24 6.15 -18.50
C LEU A 27 -17.68 7.61 -18.67
N SER A 28 -17.81 8.40 -17.60
CA SER A 28 -17.95 9.87 -17.74
C SER A 28 -16.71 10.55 -18.36
N MET A 29 -15.51 9.98 -18.20
CA MET A 29 -14.19 10.60 -18.43
C MET A 29 -13.64 10.54 -19.87
N ARG A 30 -14.48 10.25 -20.85
CA ARG A 30 -14.25 10.76 -22.20
C ARG A 30 -15.58 11.24 -22.72
N SER A 31 -15.49 12.29 -23.52
CA SER A 31 -16.44 12.64 -24.58
C SER A 31 -17.25 11.42 -25.05
N CYS A 32 -16.71 10.19 -25.17
CA CYS A 32 -17.46 8.94 -25.41
C CYS A 32 -18.76 8.65 -24.62
N THR A 33 -19.03 9.08 -23.38
CA THR A 33 -20.40 8.86 -22.85
C THR A 33 -21.28 9.97 -23.38
N ILE A 34 -21.11 11.22 -22.97
CA ILE A 34 -21.87 12.38 -23.52
C ILE A 34 -21.95 12.46 -25.07
N SER A 35 -20.91 12.05 -25.80
CA SER A 35 -20.84 12.00 -27.27
C SER A 35 -21.32 10.68 -27.88
N ARG A 36 -21.48 9.58 -27.12
CA ARG A 36 -22.27 8.40 -27.53
C ARG A 36 -23.75 8.52 -27.12
N LEU A 37 -24.05 9.23 -26.03
CA LEU A 37 -25.39 9.68 -25.65
C LEU A 37 -26.00 10.57 -26.75
N ALA A 38 -25.13 11.25 -27.50
CA ALA A 38 -25.46 12.24 -28.52
C ALA A 38 -25.81 11.67 -29.92
N GLN A 39 -26.61 10.62 -30.03
CA GLN A 39 -27.32 10.41 -31.31
C GLN A 39 -28.83 10.57 -31.23
N LYS A 40 -29.48 10.44 -30.06
CA LYS A 40 -30.95 10.52 -29.98
C LYS A 40 -31.58 11.15 -28.72
N ALA A 41 -30.87 11.34 -27.59
CA ALA A 41 -31.48 11.83 -26.33
C ALA A 41 -30.65 12.92 -25.63
N TRP A 42 -31.30 13.75 -24.80
CA TRP A 42 -30.64 14.72 -23.92
C TRP A 42 -30.50 14.13 -22.52
N GLU A 43 -29.31 14.22 -21.94
CA GLU A 43 -28.97 13.56 -20.68
C GLU A 43 -28.18 14.47 -19.75
N MET A 44 -28.28 14.20 -18.45
CA MET A 44 -27.66 14.97 -17.38
C MET A 44 -27.03 14.07 -16.30
N MET A 45 -25.94 14.57 -15.72
CA MET A 45 -25.30 14.01 -14.54
C MET A 45 -25.21 15.08 -13.46
N ILE A 46 -25.60 14.73 -12.24
CA ILE A 46 -25.63 15.65 -11.10
C ILE A 46 -24.72 15.10 -10.02
N LYS A 47 -23.64 15.83 -9.71
CA LYS A 47 -22.81 15.56 -8.55
C LYS A 47 -23.32 16.38 -7.38
N MET A 48 -23.57 15.71 -6.26
CA MET A 48 -24.04 16.29 -5.00
C MET A 48 -23.05 15.95 -3.88
N ASP A 49 -22.91 16.88 -2.95
CA ASP A 49 -22.09 16.78 -1.73
C ASP A 49 -23.01 17.04 -0.54
N MET A 50 -22.98 16.19 0.49
CA MET A 50 -23.79 16.41 1.69
C MET A 50 -23.07 17.35 2.66
N LYS A 51 -23.79 18.32 3.19
CA LYS A 51 -23.26 19.26 4.20
C LYS A 51 -23.10 18.53 5.52
N LYS A 52 -21.88 18.56 6.09
CA LYS A 52 -21.56 17.97 7.41
C LYS A 52 -22.16 16.56 7.58
N ALA A 53 -21.84 15.67 6.64
CA ALA A 53 -22.53 14.40 6.45
C ALA A 53 -22.73 13.56 7.72
N TYR A 54 -21.73 13.48 8.59
CA TYR A 54 -21.81 12.75 9.86
C TYR A 54 -22.61 13.50 10.93
N ASP A 55 -22.51 14.83 10.98
CA ASP A 55 -23.06 15.65 12.08
C ASP A 55 -24.56 15.89 11.94
N MET A 56 -25.11 15.71 10.74
CA MET A 56 -26.52 16.00 10.40
C MET A 56 -27.43 14.77 10.46
N VAL A 57 -26.91 13.60 10.85
CA VAL A 57 -27.68 12.34 10.86
C VAL A 57 -28.72 12.33 11.98
N GLU A 58 -30.00 12.25 11.63
CA GLU A 58 -31.08 12.08 12.61
C GLU A 58 -31.13 10.63 13.13
N TRP A 59 -31.05 10.48 14.45
CA TRP A 59 -30.95 9.18 15.12
C TRP A 59 -32.22 8.34 14.99
N GLU A 60 -33.39 8.97 15.07
CA GLU A 60 -34.69 8.31 14.93
C GLU A 60 -34.81 7.63 13.54
N CYS A 61 -34.37 8.33 12.49
CA CYS A 61 -34.37 7.78 11.13
C CYS A 61 -33.45 6.55 11.01
N LEU A 62 -32.25 6.64 11.60
CA LEU A 62 -31.32 5.52 11.62
C LEU A 62 -31.91 4.29 12.33
N GLU A 63 -32.60 4.50 13.46
CA GLU A 63 -33.29 3.44 14.19
C GLU A 63 -34.40 2.79 13.33
N ILE A 64 -35.23 3.60 12.66
CA ILE A 64 -36.28 3.11 11.75
C ILE A 64 -35.69 2.28 10.62
N ILE A 65 -34.59 2.74 10.00
CA ILE A 65 -33.91 2.02 8.92
C ILE A 65 -33.36 0.68 9.42
N LEU A 66 -32.71 0.65 10.57
CA LEU A 66 -32.19 -0.59 11.16
C LEU A 66 -33.32 -1.60 11.42
N ARG A 67 -34.44 -1.15 11.99
CA ARG A 67 -35.61 -2.01 12.22
C ARG A 67 -36.22 -2.52 10.92
N ALA A 68 -36.40 -1.64 9.93
CA ALA A 68 -36.92 -2.01 8.60
C ALA A 68 -36.01 -3.01 7.87
N MET A 69 -34.70 -2.98 8.15
CA MET A 69 -33.72 -3.92 7.61
C MET A 69 -33.69 -5.26 8.36
N GLY A 70 -34.52 -5.44 9.40
CA GLY A 70 -34.67 -6.68 10.14
C GLY A 70 -33.62 -6.90 11.22
N PHE A 71 -32.93 -5.84 11.67
CA PHE A 71 -32.05 -5.95 12.83
C PHE A 71 -32.87 -6.26 14.09
N ALA A 72 -32.33 -7.13 14.95
CA ALA A 72 -33.00 -7.47 16.20
C ALA A 72 -33.09 -6.26 17.12
N ASN A 73 -34.21 -6.13 17.86
CA ASN A 73 -34.47 -4.98 18.72
C ASN A 73 -33.31 -4.66 19.68
N GLN A 74 -32.68 -5.70 20.25
CA GLN A 74 -31.54 -5.52 21.14
C GLN A 74 -30.35 -4.83 20.46
N TRP A 75 -30.07 -5.15 19.20
CA TRP A 75 -29.01 -4.51 18.43
C TRP A 75 -29.33 -3.04 18.14
N CYS A 76 -30.58 -2.72 17.78
CA CYS A 76 -31.00 -1.34 17.58
C CYS A 76 -30.83 -0.51 18.86
N LEU A 77 -31.20 -1.07 20.01
CA LEU A 77 -31.02 -0.43 21.31
C LEU A 77 -29.54 -0.19 21.64
N TRP A 78 -28.66 -1.17 21.41
CA TRP A 78 -27.22 -0.97 21.62
C TRP A 78 -26.63 0.11 20.72
N ILE A 79 -27.02 0.14 19.44
CA ILE A 79 -26.57 1.20 18.52
C ILE A 79 -27.06 2.57 19.00
N LYS A 80 -28.31 2.66 19.43
CA LYS A 80 -28.91 3.87 19.98
C LYS A 80 -28.15 4.38 21.20
N GLU A 81 -27.88 3.51 22.17
CA GLU A 81 -27.05 3.86 23.34
C GLU A 81 -25.66 4.37 22.94
N CYS A 82 -25.01 3.75 21.94
CA CYS A 82 -23.70 4.17 21.46
C CYS A 82 -23.68 5.59 20.85
N ILE A 83 -24.77 6.02 20.22
CA ILE A 83 -24.83 7.33 19.56
C ILE A 83 -25.41 8.43 20.47
N GLU A 84 -26.35 8.10 21.36
CA GLU A 84 -27.02 9.07 22.24
C GLU A 84 -26.20 9.43 23.50
N THR A 85 -25.36 8.53 23.99
CA THR A 85 -24.59 8.74 25.23
C THR A 85 -23.34 9.61 25.04
N VAL A 86 -23.01 9.99 23.81
CA VAL A 86 -21.83 10.80 23.50
C VAL A 86 -21.96 12.20 24.09
N ARG A 87 -20.87 12.75 24.63
CA ARG A 87 -20.79 14.15 25.09
C ARG A 87 -19.63 14.85 24.40
N PHE A 88 -19.85 16.09 24.00
CA PHE A 88 -18.86 16.93 23.32
C PHE A 88 -18.44 18.09 24.20
N SER A 89 -17.22 18.56 24.02
CA SER A 89 -16.68 19.79 24.61
C SER A 89 -15.88 20.51 23.52
N VAL A 90 -15.99 21.84 23.44
CA VAL A 90 -15.24 22.65 22.48
C VAL A 90 -13.97 23.13 23.16
N LEU A 91 -12.82 22.94 22.53
CA LEU A 91 -11.58 23.55 22.99
C LEU A 91 -11.57 25.04 22.61
N PHE A 92 -11.56 25.91 23.60
CA PHE A 92 -11.37 27.35 23.42
C PHE A 92 -10.03 27.76 24.04
N ASN A 93 -9.11 28.30 23.25
CA ASN A 93 -7.75 28.66 23.67
C ASN A 93 -6.99 27.53 24.41
N GLY A 94 -7.17 26.27 24.00
CA GLY A 94 -6.52 25.14 24.64
C GLY A 94 -7.25 24.57 25.86
N GLN A 95 -8.29 25.24 26.35
CA GLN A 95 -9.10 24.79 27.49
C GLN A 95 -10.42 24.18 27.02
N PRO A 96 -10.82 22.99 27.50
CA PRO A 96 -12.10 22.40 27.17
C PRO A 96 -13.24 23.20 27.81
N SER A 97 -14.31 23.47 27.05
CA SER A 97 -15.57 23.99 27.58
C SER A 97 -16.30 22.95 28.43
N GLU A 98 -17.42 23.34 29.04
CA GLU A 98 -18.37 22.38 29.62
C GLU A 98 -18.86 21.38 28.57
N PHE A 99 -19.21 20.18 29.05
CA PHE A 99 -19.75 19.12 28.21
C PHE A 99 -21.20 19.41 27.84
N PHE A 100 -21.52 19.31 26.55
CA PHE A 100 -22.88 19.33 26.03
C PHE A 100 -23.23 18.01 25.35
N GLN A 101 -24.51 17.68 25.29
CA GLN A 101 -25.01 16.51 24.60
C GLN A 101 -25.47 16.89 23.18
N PRO A 102 -25.06 16.13 22.15
CA PRO A 102 -25.63 16.25 20.82
C PRO A 102 -27.09 15.75 20.82
N SER A 103 -27.91 16.28 19.93
CA SER A 103 -29.25 15.75 19.65
C SER A 103 -29.32 14.92 18.36
N ARG A 104 -28.23 14.94 17.58
CA ARG A 104 -28.09 14.28 16.28
C ARG A 104 -26.63 14.13 15.91
N GLY A 105 -26.38 13.35 14.86
CA GLY A 105 -25.06 13.14 14.28
C GLY A 105 -24.34 11.92 14.86
N ILE A 106 -23.40 11.39 14.10
CA ILE A 106 -22.61 10.20 14.45
C ILE A 106 -21.12 10.57 14.51
N ARG A 107 -20.34 9.85 15.32
CA ARG A 107 -18.98 10.28 15.69
C ARG A 107 -17.97 10.07 14.56
N GLN A 108 -17.29 11.14 14.17
CA GLN A 108 -16.14 11.02 13.26
C GLN A 108 -14.95 10.36 13.98
N GLY A 109 -14.34 9.36 13.34
CA GLY A 109 -13.25 8.57 13.91
C GLY A 109 -13.69 7.38 14.76
N ASP A 110 -14.99 7.19 14.98
CA ASP A 110 -15.55 5.96 15.56
C ASP A 110 -15.64 4.87 14.47
N PRO A 111 -15.14 3.63 14.72
CA PRO A 111 -15.23 2.53 13.77
C PRO A 111 -16.64 2.15 13.32
N LEU A 112 -17.68 2.38 14.15
CA LEU A 112 -19.05 2.00 13.82
C LEU A 112 -19.74 3.02 12.89
N SER A 113 -19.45 4.30 13.11
CA SER A 113 -20.09 5.42 12.42
C SER A 113 -20.06 5.34 10.88
N PRO A 114 -18.97 4.97 10.19
CA PRO A 114 -18.99 4.80 8.73
C PRO A 114 -20.00 3.77 8.23
N LEU A 115 -20.20 2.67 8.96
CA LEU A 115 -21.17 1.64 8.56
C LEU A 115 -22.61 2.13 8.75
N LEU A 116 -22.87 2.83 9.86
CA LEU A 116 -24.17 3.46 10.12
C LEU A 116 -24.50 4.53 9.08
N PHE A 117 -23.50 5.28 8.64
CA PHE A 117 -23.66 6.26 7.57
C PHE A 117 -24.03 5.61 6.23
N ILE A 118 -23.37 4.51 5.86
CA ILE A 118 -23.69 3.76 4.63
C ILE A 118 -25.11 3.22 4.70
N LEU A 119 -25.53 2.74 5.87
CA LEU A 119 -26.89 2.25 6.12
C LEU A 119 -27.95 3.32 5.86
N LEU A 120 -27.74 4.51 6.44
CA LEU A 120 -28.60 5.67 6.22
C LEU A 120 -28.64 6.06 4.74
N THR A 121 -27.47 6.19 4.11
CA THR A 121 -27.35 6.63 2.71
C THR A 121 -27.98 5.62 1.74
N ASN A 122 -28.06 4.34 2.10
CA ASN A 122 -28.77 3.34 1.30
C ASN A 122 -30.28 3.63 1.19
N ALA A 123 -30.88 4.39 2.11
CA ALA A 123 -32.25 4.86 1.97
C ALA A 123 -32.44 5.75 0.74
N LEU A 124 -31.42 6.55 0.35
CA LEU A 124 -31.44 7.33 -0.88
C LEU A 124 -31.50 6.42 -2.12
N SER A 125 -30.68 5.36 -2.16
CA SER A 125 -30.74 4.35 -3.23
C SER A 125 -32.11 3.69 -3.34
N PHE A 126 -32.78 3.43 -2.21
CA PHE A 126 -34.13 2.88 -2.19
C PHE A 126 -35.16 3.86 -2.74
N LEU A 127 -35.12 5.14 -2.35
CA LEU A 127 -36.02 6.16 -2.88
C LEU A 127 -35.86 6.31 -4.39
N ILE A 128 -34.62 6.35 -4.88
CA ILE A 128 -34.33 6.42 -6.32
C ILE A 128 -34.84 5.17 -7.03
N SER A 129 -34.59 3.98 -6.49
CA SER A 129 -35.07 2.72 -7.07
C SER A 129 -36.60 2.66 -7.14
N LYS A 130 -37.29 3.18 -6.13
CA LYS A 130 -38.74 3.31 -6.12
C LYS A 130 -39.22 4.26 -7.22
N SER A 131 -38.60 5.42 -7.37
CA SER A 131 -38.92 6.35 -8.48
C SER A 131 -38.71 5.71 -9.86
N VAL A 132 -37.73 4.83 -9.99
CA VAL A 132 -37.49 4.08 -11.24
C VAL A 132 -38.58 3.06 -11.52
N GLN A 133 -39.02 2.33 -10.49
CA GLN A 133 -40.12 1.36 -10.60
C GLN A 133 -41.46 2.03 -10.94
N GLU A 134 -41.71 3.21 -10.39
CA GLU A 134 -42.90 4.03 -10.67
C GLU A 134 -42.82 4.75 -12.03
N GLY A 135 -41.70 4.69 -12.73
CA GLY A 135 -41.50 5.33 -14.03
C GLY A 135 -41.29 6.85 -13.98
N THR A 136 -41.21 7.45 -12.78
CA THR A 136 -40.98 8.89 -12.57
C THR A 136 -39.52 9.30 -12.78
N PHE A 137 -38.59 8.35 -12.66
CA PHE A 137 -37.17 8.55 -12.94
C PHE A 137 -36.63 7.46 -13.87
N GLN A 138 -36.13 7.83 -15.05
CA GLN A 138 -35.77 6.81 -16.05
C GLN A 138 -34.31 6.41 -16.02
N GLY A 139 -33.43 7.20 -15.40
CA GLY A 139 -31.99 6.96 -15.46
C GLY A 139 -31.41 7.08 -16.88
N ILE A 140 -30.17 6.62 -17.05
CA ILE A 140 -29.46 6.59 -18.33
C ILE A 140 -29.17 5.14 -18.73
N SER A 141 -29.40 4.79 -19.99
CA SER A 141 -28.92 3.52 -20.56
C SER A 141 -28.04 3.79 -21.77
N LEU A 142 -26.81 3.27 -21.75
CA LEU A 142 -25.84 3.49 -22.81
C LEU A 142 -26.14 2.68 -24.08
N ASN A 143 -26.78 1.51 -23.92
CA ASN A 143 -27.15 0.57 -24.98
C ASN A 143 -28.16 -0.44 -24.39
N PRO A 144 -29.08 -1.03 -25.20
CA PRO A 144 -29.94 -2.14 -24.79
C PRO A 144 -29.28 -3.26 -23.96
N ASN A 145 -28.00 -3.59 -24.22
CA ASN A 145 -27.28 -4.65 -23.50
C ASN A 145 -26.67 -4.21 -22.15
N CYS A 146 -26.80 -2.93 -21.78
CA CYS A 146 -26.20 -2.38 -20.57
C CYS A 146 -27.22 -2.23 -19.44
N PRO A 147 -26.81 -2.40 -18.17
CA PRO A 147 -27.65 -2.02 -17.04
C PRO A 147 -27.93 -0.51 -17.07
N ARG A 148 -29.13 -0.14 -16.63
CA ARG A 148 -29.53 1.25 -16.47
C ARG A 148 -28.77 1.88 -15.29
N LEU A 149 -28.19 3.05 -15.52
CA LEU A 149 -27.47 3.84 -14.52
C LEU A 149 -28.41 4.87 -13.92
N THR A 150 -28.51 4.90 -12.60
CA THR A 150 -29.41 5.80 -11.86
C THR A 150 -28.63 6.63 -10.86
N ASN A 151 -27.80 5.98 -10.05
CA ASN A 151 -27.01 6.61 -8.99
C ASN A 151 -25.71 5.85 -8.73
N VAL A 152 -24.70 6.58 -8.26
CA VAL A 152 -23.44 6.06 -7.71
C VAL A 152 -23.19 6.80 -6.41
N LEU A 153 -22.95 6.05 -5.33
CA LEU A 153 -22.72 6.60 -4.00
C LEU A 153 -21.31 6.21 -3.53
N PHE A 154 -20.60 7.16 -2.93
CA PHE A 154 -19.38 6.87 -2.19
C PHE A 154 -19.36 7.71 -0.92
N ALA A 155 -19.75 7.12 0.20
CA ALA A 155 -20.06 7.87 1.41
C ALA A 155 -21.01 9.04 1.08
N ASP A 156 -20.61 10.27 1.33
CA ASP A 156 -21.38 11.50 1.14
C ASP A 156 -21.34 12.05 -0.30
N ASP A 157 -20.35 11.66 -1.10
CA ASP A 157 -20.28 11.98 -2.52
C ASP A 157 -21.34 11.18 -3.29
N THR A 158 -22.33 11.87 -3.87
CA THR A 158 -23.43 11.26 -4.63
C THR A 158 -23.42 11.73 -6.08
N ILE A 159 -23.54 10.81 -7.03
CA ILE A 159 -23.77 11.12 -8.45
C ILE A 159 -25.10 10.52 -8.90
N LEU A 160 -25.94 11.34 -9.51
CA LEU A 160 -27.19 10.93 -10.15
C LEU A 160 -27.11 11.04 -11.68
N PHE A 161 -27.75 10.10 -12.37
CA PHE A 161 -27.78 9.97 -13.82
C PHE A 161 -29.23 10.01 -14.29
N GLY A 162 -29.60 10.96 -15.15
CA GLY A 162 -30.97 11.08 -15.67
C GLY A 162 -31.04 11.70 -17.05
N LYS A 163 -32.24 11.73 -17.65
CA LYS A 163 -32.51 12.50 -18.86
C LYS A 163 -32.53 13.98 -18.54
N ALA A 164 -31.95 14.80 -19.41
CA ALA A 164 -31.99 16.25 -19.27
C ALA A 164 -33.38 16.76 -19.64
N SER A 165 -34.28 16.73 -18.66
CA SER A 165 -35.63 17.27 -18.74
C SER A 165 -36.00 17.96 -17.44
N LEU A 166 -36.89 18.94 -17.52
CA LEU A 166 -37.41 19.63 -16.34
C LEU A 166 -38.19 18.67 -15.42
N VAL A 167 -38.94 17.73 -16.00
CA VAL A 167 -39.72 16.74 -15.24
C VAL A 167 -38.81 15.87 -14.37
N GLU A 168 -37.75 15.28 -14.93
CA GLU A 168 -36.80 14.49 -14.13
C GLU A 168 -36.06 15.35 -13.11
N ALA A 169 -35.69 16.59 -13.43
CA ALA A 169 -35.06 17.50 -12.48
C ALA A 169 -35.96 17.82 -11.27
N MET A 170 -37.26 18.05 -11.50
CA MET A 170 -38.24 18.24 -10.42
C MET A 170 -38.39 16.99 -9.55
N HIS A 171 -38.41 15.80 -10.15
CA HIS A 171 -38.46 14.54 -9.39
C HIS A 171 -37.21 14.34 -8.54
N ILE A 172 -36.03 14.59 -9.08
CA ILE A 172 -34.78 14.52 -8.32
C ILE A 172 -34.83 15.49 -7.13
N LYS A 173 -35.24 16.74 -7.36
CA LYS A 173 -35.39 17.73 -6.29
C LYS A 173 -36.33 17.23 -5.19
N LYS A 174 -37.51 16.74 -5.55
CA LYS A 174 -38.51 16.20 -4.61
C LYS A 174 -37.97 15.00 -3.83
N THR A 175 -37.27 14.08 -4.49
CA THR A 175 -36.65 12.93 -3.84
C THR A 175 -35.59 13.36 -2.84
N MET A 176 -34.76 14.34 -3.19
CA MET A 176 -33.75 14.89 -2.28
C MET A 176 -34.37 15.63 -1.09
N GLU A 177 -35.42 16.43 -1.31
CA GLU A 177 -36.15 17.10 -0.23
C GLU A 177 -36.80 16.09 0.73
N THR A 178 -37.36 15.00 0.18
CA THR A 178 -37.94 13.92 0.99
C THR A 178 -36.86 13.23 1.81
N TYR A 179 -35.74 12.88 1.18
CA TYR A 179 -34.60 12.25 1.84
C TYR A 179 -34.02 13.15 2.94
N GLY A 180 -33.85 14.45 2.68
CA GLY A 180 -33.32 15.39 3.65
C GLY A 180 -34.26 15.60 4.85
N LYS A 181 -35.59 15.67 4.61
CA LYS A 181 -36.59 15.74 5.69
C LYS A 181 -36.58 14.51 6.59
N MET A 182 -36.32 13.33 6.02
CA MET A 182 -36.30 12.07 6.79
C MET A 182 -34.98 11.89 7.56
N THR A 183 -33.84 12.19 6.93
CA THR A 183 -32.51 11.85 7.46
C THR A 183 -31.80 12.99 8.17
N GLY A 184 -32.29 14.22 8.04
CA GLY A 184 -31.61 15.46 8.43
C GLY A 184 -30.49 15.90 7.48
N GLN A 185 -30.18 15.10 6.44
CA GLN A 185 -29.11 15.45 5.52
C GLN A 185 -29.50 16.62 4.61
N GLU A 186 -28.59 17.59 4.48
CA GLU A 186 -28.73 18.73 3.59
C GLU A 186 -27.72 18.63 2.45
N ILE A 187 -28.14 19.00 1.23
CA ILE A 187 -27.22 19.18 0.11
C ILE A 187 -26.41 20.44 0.34
N ASN A 188 -25.10 20.36 0.12
CA ASN A 188 -24.24 21.51 0.05
C ASN A 188 -24.48 22.27 -1.27
N CYS A 189 -25.07 23.46 -1.21
CA CYS A 189 -25.41 24.26 -2.40
C CYS A 189 -24.20 24.91 -3.10
N GLU A 190 -23.02 24.96 -2.47
CA GLU A 190 -21.82 25.59 -3.05
C GLU A 190 -20.96 24.63 -3.88
N LYS A 191 -21.04 23.33 -3.57
CA LYS A 191 -20.27 22.26 -4.20
C LYS A 191 -21.00 21.38 -5.24
N PRO A 192 -22.32 21.47 -5.50
CA PRO A 192 -22.94 20.59 -6.47
C PRO A 192 -22.49 21.00 -7.87
N ALA A 193 -22.41 20.02 -8.77
CA ALA A 193 -21.96 20.25 -10.13
C ALA A 193 -22.88 19.52 -11.12
N LEU A 194 -23.15 20.19 -12.24
CA LEU A 194 -23.98 19.67 -13.32
C LEU A 194 -23.13 19.41 -14.55
N ALA A 195 -23.41 18.30 -15.23
CA ALA A 195 -22.95 18.08 -16.59
C ALA A 195 -24.09 17.58 -17.47
N PHE A 196 -24.02 17.94 -18.74
CA PHE A 196 -25.03 17.62 -19.73
C PHE A 196 -24.40 16.97 -20.94
N SER A 197 -25.20 16.21 -21.69
CA SER A 197 -24.78 15.76 -23.01
C SER A 197 -24.54 16.95 -23.96
N HIS A 198 -23.64 16.79 -24.93
CA HIS A 198 -23.16 17.86 -25.80
C HIS A 198 -24.28 18.40 -26.69
N ASN A 199 -25.25 17.55 -27.02
CA ASN A 199 -26.44 17.88 -27.79
C ASN A 199 -27.58 18.50 -26.95
N THR A 200 -27.42 18.68 -25.63
CA THR A 200 -28.44 19.33 -24.80
C THR A 200 -28.46 20.83 -25.09
N PRO A 201 -29.61 21.42 -25.45
CA PRO A 201 -29.74 22.87 -25.67
C PRO A 201 -29.44 23.68 -24.41
N ASP A 202 -28.80 24.84 -24.56
CA ASP A 202 -28.45 25.70 -23.41
C ASP A 202 -29.67 26.21 -22.65
N THR A 203 -30.81 26.38 -23.33
CA THR A 203 -32.10 26.70 -22.70
C THR A 203 -32.51 25.63 -21.68
N ILE A 204 -32.41 24.35 -22.05
CA ILE A 204 -32.72 23.23 -21.15
C ILE A 204 -31.73 23.16 -19.99
N LYS A 205 -30.43 23.41 -20.25
CA LYS A 205 -29.41 23.46 -19.21
C LYS A 205 -29.73 24.53 -18.15
N GLN A 206 -30.10 25.74 -18.59
CA GLN A 206 -30.49 26.85 -17.70
C GLN A 206 -31.74 26.53 -16.88
N ILE A 207 -32.78 25.99 -17.51
CA ILE A 207 -34.02 25.60 -16.84
C ILE A 207 -33.75 24.56 -15.74
N ILE A 208 -32.94 23.53 -16.04
CA ILE A 208 -32.58 22.49 -15.06
C ILE A 208 -31.73 23.06 -13.92
N ALA A 209 -30.73 23.89 -14.26
CA ALA A 209 -29.88 24.57 -13.29
C ALA A 209 -30.68 25.43 -12.31
N GLN A 210 -31.64 26.20 -12.82
CA GLN A 210 -32.54 27.02 -12.01
C GLN A 210 -33.49 26.17 -11.15
N CYS A 211 -34.04 25.09 -11.70
CA CYS A 211 -34.92 24.18 -10.97
C CYS A 211 -34.21 23.57 -9.74
N LEU A 212 -32.97 23.11 -9.94
CA LEU A 212 -32.14 22.46 -8.92
C LEU A 212 -31.40 23.46 -8.01
N GLY A 213 -31.31 24.73 -8.40
CA GLY A 213 -30.54 25.74 -7.68
C GLY A 213 -29.02 25.53 -7.77
N ILE A 214 -28.52 24.98 -8.88
CA ILE A 214 -27.09 24.65 -9.07
C ILE A 214 -26.51 25.52 -10.20
N PRO A 215 -25.39 26.23 -9.99
CA PRO A 215 -24.78 27.07 -11.03
C PRO A 215 -24.17 26.24 -12.17
N LEU A 216 -24.30 26.74 -13.41
CA LEU A 216 -23.82 26.08 -14.64
C LEU A 216 -22.30 26.16 -14.87
N GLU A 217 -21.60 27.05 -14.16
CA GLU A 217 -20.19 27.38 -14.44
C GLU A 217 -19.21 26.27 -14.03
N LYS A 218 -19.64 25.35 -13.16
CA LYS A 218 -18.80 24.28 -12.64
C LYS A 218 -19.12 22.99 -13.39
N GLY A 219 -18.29 22.68 -14.38
CA GLY A 219 -18.10 21.30 -14.80
C GLY A 219 -17.86 20.39 -13.60
N LEU A 220 -17.98 19.06 -13.74
CA LEU A 220 -17.98 18.12 -12.61
C LEU A 220 -16.71 18.11 -11.74
N GLY A 221 -15.68 18.86 -12.13
CA GLY A 221 -14.50 19.12 -11.33
C GLY A 221 -13.67 17.87 -11.11
N LYS A 222 -13.42 17.51 -9.85
CA LYS A 222 -12.74 16.27 -9.45
C LYS A 222 -13.70 15.42 -8.62
N TYR A 223 -13.60 14.11 -8.77
CA TYR A 223 -14.28 13.15 -7.90
C TYR A 223 -13.27 12.09 -7.45
N LEU A 224 -13.19 11.86 -6.13
CA LEU A 224 -12.21 10.97 -5.49
C LEU A 224 -10.76 11.19 -5.98
N GLY A 225 -10.37 12.46 -6.13
CA GLY A 225 -9.02 12.86 -6.53
C GLY A 225 -8.71 12.71 -8.02
N VAL A 226 -9.67 12.26 -8.82
CA VAL A 226 -9.56 12.06 -10.26
C VAL A 226 -10.32 13.19 -10.98
N PRO A 227 -9.73 13.88 -11.97
CA PRO A 227 -10.45 14.86 -12.77
C PRO A 227 -11.65 14.19 -13.43
N THR A 228 -12.82 14.82 -13.42
CA THR A 228 -14.00 14.31 -14.13
C THR A 228 -13.97 14.70 -15.61
N GLU A 229 -13.27 15.80 -15.91
CA GLU A 229 -13.03 16.29 -17.27
C GLU A 229 -11.57 16.07 -17.68
N TRP A 230 -11.38 15.40 -18.81
CA TRP A 230 -10.07 15.07 -19.34
C TRP A 230 -9.90 15.73 -20.71
N GLY A 231 -8.83 16.50 -20.86
CA GLY A 231 -8.40 17.00 -22.16
C GLY A 231 -8.01 15.86 -23.11
N ARG A 232 -7.71 16.21 -24.37
CA ARG A 232 -7.32 15.23 -25.40
C ARG A 232 -6.03 14.46 -25.05
N SER A 233 -5.16 15.05 -24.21
CA SER A 233 -3.82 14.56 -23.90
C SER A 233 -3.77 13.79 -22.56
N LYS A 234 -3.59 12.46 -22.63
CA LYS A 234 -3.30 11.64 -21.42
C LYS A 234 -2.07 12.15 -20.65
N LYS A 235 -1.08 12.68 -21.37
CA LYS A 235 0.20 13.12 -20.79
C LYS A 235 0.01 14.34 -19.88
N GLU A 236 -0.81 15.30 -20.29
CA GLU A 236 -1.14 16.48 -19.49
C GLU A 236 -1.89 16.09 -18.23
N VAL A 237 -2.91 15.22 -18.32
CA VAL A 237 -3.72 14.93 -17.13
C VAL A 237 -2.92 14.15 -16.08
N PHE A 238 -2.08 13.20 -16.50
CA PHE A 238 -1.21 12.49 -15.56
C PHE A 238 0.06 13.27 -15.17
N SER A 239 0.32 14.46 -15.74
CA SER A 239 1.43 15.31 -15.29
C SER A 239 1.21 15.83 -13.87
N VAL A 240 -0.05 16.07 -13.49
CA VAL A 240 -0.45 16.49 -12.14
C VAL A 240 -0.03 15.44 -11.11
N LEU A 241 -0.19 14.15 -11.43
CA LEU A 241 0.25 13.04 -10.58
C LEU A 241 1.76 13.10 -10.33
N VAL A 242 2.56 13.31 -11.37
CA VAL A 242 4.02 13.45 -11.26
C VAL A 242 4.39 14.67 -10.42
N SER A 243 3.75 15.81 -10.65
CA SER A 243 4.02 17.04 -9.90
C SER A 243 3.73 16.90 -8.39
N ARG A 244 2.66 16.18 -8.02
CA ARG A 244 2.34 15.91 -6.60
C ARG A 244 3.37 14.99 -5.96
N MET A 245 3.81 13.95 -6.68
CA MET A 245 4.91 13.10 -6.20
C MET A 245 6.20 13.90 -6.04
N GLU A 246 6.48 14.85 -6.94
CA GLU A 246 7.66 15.73 -6.82
C GLU A 246 7.57 16.65 -5.60
N LYS A 247 6.41 17.25 -5.33
CA LYS A 247 6.18 18.04 -4.11
C LYS A 247 6.39 17.21 -2.84
N LEU A 248 5.91 15.97 -2.82
CA LEU A 248 6.18 15.03 -1.74
C LEU A 248 7.68 14.71 -1.64
N CYS A 249 8.36 14.41 -2.75
CA CYS A 249 9.81 14.21 -2.73
C CYS A 249 10.56 15.42 -2.15
N GLN A 250 10.13 16.64 -2.49
CA GLN A 250 10.75 17.88 -2.01
C GLN A 250 10.51 18.12 -0.52
N ALA A 251 9.27 17.98 -0.05
CA ALA A 251 8.93 18.14 1.36
C ALA A 251 9.75 17.20 2.28
N TRP A 252 10.01 15.98 1.81
CA TRP A 252 10.73 14.96 2.57
C TRP A 252 12.25 14.97 2.35
N LYS A 253 12.76 15.70 1.36
CA LYS A 253 14.20 15.94 1.22
C LYS A 253 14.78 16.81 2.34
N GLY A 254 13.96 17.67 2.94
CA GLY A 254 14.37 18.48 4.10
C GLY A 254 14.60 17.66 5.37
N LEU A 255 14.16 16.40 5.42
CA LEU A 255 14.43 15.48 6.52
C LEU A 255 15.72 14.72 6.20
N ALA A 256 16.71 14.76 7.10
CA ALA A 256 17.99 14.06 6.96
C ALA A 256 17.83 12.54 7.09
N LEU A 257 17.12 11.92 6.13
CA LEU A 257 16.77 10.50 6.14
C LEU A 257 17.97 9.63 5.80
N SER A 258 18.17 8.58 6.60
CA SER A 258 19.11 7.50 6.28
C SER A 258 18.68 6.78 4.98
N GLN A 259 19.60 6.02 4.38
CA GLN A 259 19.31 5.26 3.17
C GLN A 259 18.17 4.24 3.37
N ALA A 260 18.13 3.60 4.54
CA ALA A 260 17.05 2.71 4.93
C ALA A 260 15.72 3.46 5.14
N GLY A 261 15.77 4.66 5.74
CA GLY A 261 14.60 5.53 5.85
C GLY A 261 14.02 5.89 4.47
N LYS A 262 14.88 6.21 3.50
CA LYS A 262 14.47 6.46 2.10
C LYS A 262 13.86 5.21 1.45
N GLU A 263 14.43 4.03 1.68
CA GLU A 263 13.85 2.76 1.21
C GLU A 263 12.42 2.58 1.75
N THR A 264 12.23 2.78 3.06
CA THR A 264 10.93 2.66 3.72
C THR A 264 9.91 3.63 3.10
N MET A 265 10.26 4.91 2.99
CA MET A 265 9.38 5.94 2.42
C MET A 265 9.01 5.66 0.96
N LEU A 266 9.97 5.21 0.15
CA LEU A 266 9.73 4.84 -1.24
C LEU A 266 8.71 3.72 -1.38
N LYS A 267 8.78 2.71 -0.51
CA LYS A 267 7.90 1.55 -0.54
C LYS A 267 6.52 1.85 0.03
N SER A 268 6.44 2.54 1.17
CA SER A 268 5.16 2.78 1.88
C SER A 268 4.36 3.93 1.26
N VAL A 269 5.02 5.04 0.90
CA VAL A 269 4.35 6.26 0.46
C VAL A 269 4.39 6.38 -1.06
N PHE A 270 5.58 6.46 -1.65
CA PHE A 270 5.71 6.84 -3.07
C PHE A 270 5.18 5.79 -4.04
N GLN A 271 5.42 4.50 -3.79
CA GLN A 271 4.87 3.42 -4.62
C GLN A 271 3.38 3.19 -4.36
N GLY A 272 2.90 3.50 -3.15
CA GLY A 272 1.48 3.43 -2.80
C GLY A 272 0.65 4.53 -3.48
N TYR A 273 1.18 5.74 -3.56
CA TYR A 273 0.48 6.94 -4.00
C TYR A 273 -0.25 6.81 -5.36
N PRO A 274 0.38 6.34 -6.45
CA PRO A 274 -0.30 6.23 -7.75
C PRO A 274 -1.16 4.96 -7.89
N THR A 275 -1.18 4.06 -6.90
CA THR A 275 -1.84 2.74 -7.00
C THR A 275 -3.31 2.87 -7.40
N TYR A 276 -4.02 3.84 -6.84
CA TYR A 276 -5.43 4.08 -7.17
C TYR A 276 -5.63 4.38 -8.66
N ILE A 277 -4.90 5.37 -9.19
CA ILE A 277 -4.98 5.77 -10.60
C ILE A 277 -4.50 4.65 -11.53
N MET A 278 -3.39 3.99 -11.19
CA MET A 278 -2.84 2.87 -11.98
C MET A 278 -3.76 1.65 -11.98
N SER A 279 -4.62 1.48 -10.98
CA SER A 279 -5.60 0.38 -10.99
C SER A 279 -6.72 0.60 -12.00
N CYS A 280 -6.94 1.84 -12.45
CA CYS A 280 -7.98 2.21 -13.40
C CYS A 280 -7.41 2.45 -14.81
N PHE A 281 -6.25 3.11 -14.90
CA PHE A 281 -5.67 3.58 -16.16
C PHE A 281 -4.28 3.03 -16.40
N LEU A 282 -4.00 2.70 -17.65
CA LEU A 282 -2.64 2.52 -18.12
C LEU A 282 -2.01 3.89 -18.38
N LEU A 283 -1.07 4.25 -17.51
CA LEU A 283 -0.27 5.45 -17.61
C LEU A 283 0.66 5.37 -18.84
N PRO A 284 0.87 6.49 -19.56
CA PRO A 284 1.84 6.52 -20.65
C PRO A 284 3.24 6.10 -20.16
N LYS A 285 3.96 5.29 -20.96
CA LYS A 285 5.33 4.84 -20.64
C LYS A 285 6.29 6.00 -20.31
N GLY A 286 6.12 7.15 -20.95
CA GLY A 286 6.90 8.35 -20.65
C GLY A 286 6.64 8.89 -19.23
N THR A 287 5.41 8.83 -18.74
CA THR A 287 5.03 9.26 -17.39
C THR A 287 5.59 8.30 -16.34
N THR A 288 5.42 6.99 -16.52
CA THR A 288 5.96 5.99 -15.60
C THR A 288 7.50 6.02 -15.56
N LYS A 289 8.16 6.23 -16.70
CA LYS A 289 9.63 6.44 -16.77
C LYS A 289 10.07 7.66 -15.98
N LYS A 290 9.34 8.78 -16.08
CA LYS A 290 9.61 9.98 -15.27
C LYS A 290 9.45 9.69 -13.77
N MET A 291 8.36 9.02 -13.37
CA MET A 291 8.13 8.63 -11.97
C MET A 291 9.27 7.75 -11.43
N ASN A 292 9.65 6.70 -12.16
CA ASN A 292 10.78 5.84 -11.81
C ASN A 292 12.09 6.63 -11.66
N SER A 293 12.35 7.57 -12.59
CA SER A 293 13.53 8.43 -12.52
C SER A 293 13.54 9.31 -11.27
N ARG A 294 12.39 9.86 -10.87
CA ARG A 294 12.27 10.65 -9.62
C ARG A 294 12.49 9.81 -8.38
N LEU A 295 11.98 8.58 -8.31
CA LEU A 295 12.27 7.67 -7.19
C LEU A 295 13.75 7.33 -7.10
N ASN A 296 14.39 7.04 -8.24
CA ASN A 296 15.82 6.77 -8.28
C ASN A 296 16.63 7.98 -7.81
N ALA A 297 16.25 9.19 -8.24
CA ALA A 297 16.90 10.43 -7.81
C ALA A 297 16.67 10.72 -6.32
N PHE A 298 15.50 10.40 -5.77
CA PHE A 298 15.22 10.52 -4.34
C PHE A 298 16.01 9.51 -3.51
N PHE A 299 16.09 8.25 -3.95
CA PHE A 299 16.84 7.20 -3.26
C PHE A 299 18.32 7.57 -3.15
N TRP A 300 18.94 8.01 -4.25
CA TRP A 300 20.36 8.36 -4.26
C TRP A 300 20.67 9.79 -3.79
N GLY A 301 19.67 10.67 -3.78
CA GLY A 301 19.83 12.06 -3.39
C GLY A 301 19.81 12.25 -1.88
N GLY A 302 20.49 13.30 -1.40
CA GLY A 302 20.54 13.66 0.01
C GLY A 302 20.22 15.13 0.22
N ASP A 303 20.92 16.00 -0.50
CA ASP A 303 20.89 17.45 -0.27
C ASP A 303 19.90 18.19 -1.19
N MET A 304 19.43 19.35 -0.76
CA MET A 304 18.53 20.23 -1.54
C MET A 304 19.26 20.86 -2.73
N GLU A 305 20.56 21.10 -2.61
CA GLU A 305 21.33 21.92 -3.56
C GLU A 305 22.19 21.10 -4.55
N LYS A 306 22.59 19.87 -4.20
CA LYS A 306 23.54 19.08 -5.00
C LYS A 306 22.86 17.97 -5.81
N LYS A 307 23.29 17.80 -7.06
CA LYS A 307 22.85 16.67 -7.90
C LYS A 307 23.32 15.35 -7.28
N ALA A 308 22.36 14.48 -6.97
CA ALA A 308 22.59 13.14 -6.47
C ALA A 308 23.42 12.30 -7.47
N ILE A 309 24.40 11.52 -6.96
CA ILE A 309 25.15 10.57 -7.78
C ILE A 309 24.39 9.22 -7.79
N PRO A 310 23.83 8.78 -8.94
CA PRO A 310 23.20 7.47 -9.02
C PRO A 310 24.27 6.38 -9.08
N TRP A 311 24.50 5.68 -7.97
CA TRP A 311 25.52 4.64 -7.87
C TRP A 311 25.20 3.41 -8.73
N ARG A 312 23.92 3.07 -8.87
CA ARG A 312 23.45 1.99 -9.75
C ARG A 312 22.23 2.40 -10.58
N LYS A 313 22.06 1.75 -11.73
CA LYS A 313 20.92 1.93 -12.64
C LYS A 313 19.61 1.60 -11.92
N GLY A 314 18.53 2.32 -12.29
CA GLY A 314 17.20 2.09 -11.73
C GLY A 314 16.69 0.65 -11.89
N SER A 315 17.06 -0.04 -12.98
CA SER A 315 16.71 -1.44 -13.20
C SER A 315 17.23 -2.38 -12.11
N VAL A 316 18.39 -2.07 -11.50
CA VAL A 316 18.93 -2.81 -10.35
C VAL A 316 18.10 -2.56 -9.11
N LEU A 317 17.66 -1.32 -8.89
CA LEU A 317 16.81 -0.98 -7.74
C LEU A 317 15.44 -1.68 -7.82
N THR A 318 14.91 -1.83 -9.03
CA THR A 318 13.65 -2.55 -9.29
C THR A 318 13.79 -4.07 -9.34
N ALA A 319 15.03 -4.61 -9.31
CA ALA A 319 15.25 -6.05 -9.19
C ALA A 319 14.76 -6.56 -7.82
N PRO A 320 14.28 -7.82 -7.69
CA PRO A 320 13.86 -8.38 -6.43
C PRO A 320 15.10 -8.51 -5.55
N LYS A 321 14.87 -8.48 -4.23
CA LYS A 321 15.94 -8.65 -3.25
C LYS A 321 16.74 -9.95 -3.49
N GLN A 322 16.06 -11.01 -3.92
CA GLN A 322 16.64 -12.34 -4.22
C GLN A 322 17.57 -12.37 -5.45
N GLU A 323 17.54 -11.34 -6.31
CA GLU A 323 18.44 -11.16 -7.47
C GLU A 323 19.43 -10.01 -7.22
N GLY A 324 19.54 -9.53 -5.97
CA GLY A 324 20.44 -8.43 -5.62
C GLY A 324 19.92 -7.03 -5.94
N GLY A 325 18.61 -6.85 -6.03
CA GLY A 325 17.98 -5.53 -6.10
C GLY A 325 17.44 -5.03 -4.75
N MET A 326 16.77 -3.87 -4.78
CA MET A 326 16.13 -3.27 -3.59
C MET A 326 14.65 -3.66 -3.44
N GLY A 327 14.08 -4.33 -4.45
CA GLY A 327 12.66 -4.70 -4.48
C GLY A 327 11.74 -3.51 -4.70
N PHE A 328 12.22 -2.44 -5.36
CA PHE A 328 11.33 -1.38 -5.83
C PHE A 328 10.48 -1.89 -7.00
N LYS A 329 9.28 -1.33 -7.14
CA LYS A 329 8.39 -1.65 -8.24
C LYS A 329 8.64 -0.71 -9.40
N ASP A 330 8.81 -1.26 -10.60
CA ASP A 330 8.70 -0.47 -11.83
C ASP A 330 7.25 -0.05 -12.02
N PHE A 331 6.98 1.25 -12.18
CA PHE A 331 5.61 1.75 -12.28
C PHE A 331 4.84 1.22 -13.48
N HIS A 332 5.49 0.96 -14.62
CA HIS A 332 4.79 0.43 -15.79
C HIS A 332 4.36 -1.02 -15.57
N GLN A 333 5.28 -1.86 -15.11
CA GLN A 333 4.99 -3.27 -14.80
C GLN A 333 3.97 -3.38 -13.65
N PHE A 334 4.07 -2.53 -12.64
CA PHE A 334 3.11 -2.49 -11.53
C PHE A 334 1.72 -2.03 -11.98
N ASN A 335 1.64 -1.03 -12.86
CA ASN A 335 0.40 -0.59 -13.47
C ASN A 335 -0.27 -1.72 -14.27
N MET A 336 0.50 -2.46 -15.08
CA MET A 336 -0.01 -3.60 -15.83
C MET A 336 -0.55 -4.71 -14.92
N ALA A 337 0.16 -5.04 -13.83
CA ALA A 337 -0.29 -6.04 -12.86
C ALA A 337 -1.58 -5.61 -12.12
N LEU A 338 -1.72 -4.31 -11.80
CA LEU A 338 -2.95 -3.78 -11.19
C LEU A 338 -4.14 -3.83 -12.16
N LEU A 339 -3.93 -3.55 -13.45
CA LEU A 339 -4.95 -3.66 -14.48
C LEU A 339 -5.32 -5.13 -14.76
N ALA A 340 -4.34 -6.04 -14.69
CA ALA A 340 -4.60 -7.48 -14.81
C ALA A 340 -5.51 -7.96 -13.67
N LYS A 341 -5.38 -7.41 -12.46
CA LYS A 341 -6.34 -7.66 -11.37
C LYS A 341 -7.77 -7.29 -11.75
N GLN A 342 -7.96 -6.17 -12.47
CA GLN A 342 -9.30 -5.79 -12.93
C GLN A 342 -9.81 -6.74 -14.02
N GLY A 343 -8.95 -7.15 -14.95
CA GLY A 343 -9.30 -8.18 -15.93
C GLY A 343 -9.65 -9.53 -15.28
N TRP A 344 -8.93 -9.93 -14.23
CA TRP A 344 -9.24 -11.12 -13.43
C TRP A 344 -10.63 -11.06 -12.80
N ARG A 345 -11.02 -9.89 -12.31
CA ARG A 345 -12.38 -9.69 -11.79
C ARG A 345 -13.44 -9.78 -12.87
N ILE A 346 -13.16 -9.32 -14.09
CA ILE A 346 -14.09 -9.50 -15.21
C ILE A 346 -14.22 -10.99 -15.56
N LEU A 347 -13.12 -11.75 -15.49
CA LEU A 347 -13.14 -13.21 -15.72
C LEU A 347 -14.00 -13.95 -14.69
N ASN A 348 -13.88 -13.61 -13.41
CA ASN A 348 -14.52 -14.37 -12.32
C ASN A 348 -15.82 -13.73 -11.80
N GLY A 349 -16.12 -12.48 -12.17
CA GLY A 349 -17.17 -11.67 -11.55
C GLY A 349 -18.43 -11.57 -12.42
N LYS A 350 -19.41 -12.45 -12.20
CA LYS A 350 -20.67 -12.42 -12.96
C LYS A 350 -21.66 -11.31 -12.50
N GLU A 351 -21.49 -10.71 -11.32
CA GLU A 351 -22.57 -9.93 -10.66
C GLU A 351 -22.31 -8.44 -10.37
N GLU A 352 -21.16 -7.86 -10.71
CA GLU A 352 -20.91 -6.42 -10.45
C GLU A 352 -21.42 -5.53 -11.58
N THR A 353 -22.11 -4.43 -11.25
CA THR A 353 -22.76 -3.57 -12.26
C THR A 353 -21.78 -2.96 -13.27
N TRP A 354 -20.53 -2.66 -12.89
CA TRP A 354 -19.52 -2.18 -13.84
C TRP A 354 -19.04 -3.28 -14.80
N ILE A 355 -18.99 -4.55 -14.34
CA ILE A 355 -18.64 -5.68 -15.19
C ILE A 355 -19.77 -5.90 -16.20
N LYS A 356 -21.02 -5.87 -15.75
CA LYS A 356 -22.22 -5.93 -16.62
C LYS A 356 -22.21 -4.80 -17.66
N LEU A 357 -21.82 -3.60 -17.25
CA LEU A 357 -21.68 -2.44 -18.13
C LEU A 357 -20.57 -2.60 -19.16
N LEU A 358 -19.37 -3.06 -18.78
CA LEU A 358 -18.29 -3.33 -19.72
C LEU A 358 -18.62 -4.48 -20.68
N LYS A 359 -19.27 -5.54 -20.19
CA LYS A 359 -19.75 -6.66 -21.01
C LYS A 359 -20.74 -6.15 -22.06
N GLY A 360 -21.79 -5.44 -21.64
CA GLY A 360 -22.79 -4.87 -22.56
C GLY A 360 -22.21 -3.92 -23.60
N LEU A 361 -21.17 -3.15 -23.24
CA LEU A 361 -20.53 -2.18 -24.14
C LEU A 361 -19.51 -2.77 -25.13
N TYR A 362 -18.76 -3.80 -24.72
CA TYR A 362 -17.56 -4.23 -25.45
C TYR A 362 -17.55 -5.71 -25.85
N PHE A 363 -18.30 -6.57 -25.15
CA PHE A 363 -18.35 -8.00 -25.45
C PHE A 363 -19.72 -8.60 -25.06
N PRO A 364 -20.83 -8.12 -25.64
CA PRO A 364 -22.17 -8.53 -25.22
C PRO A 364 -22.43 -10.02 -25.45
N ASN A 365 -21.93 -10.55 -26.57
CA ASN A 365 -22.18 -11.92 -27.03
C ASN A 365 -20.93 -12.81 -26.99
N GLY A 366 -19.87 -12.40 -26.30
CA GLY A 366 -18.59 -13.10 -26.33
C GLY A 366 -17.84 -13.06 -25.02
N ASP A 367 -16.66 -13.66 -25.01
CA ASP A 367 -15.83 -13.79 -23.81
C ASP A 367 -14.82 -12.67 -23.67
N PHE A 368 -14.53 -12.31 -22.42
CA PHE A 368 -13.56 -11.26 -22.11
C PHE A 368 -12.17 -11.56 -22.68
N MET A 369 -11.71 -12.82 -22.72
CA MET A 369 -10.39 -13.19 -23.24
C MET A 369 -10.25 -12.99 -24.76
N GLU A 370 -11.36 -13.08 -25.49
CA GLU A 370 -11.43 -12.93 -26.94
C GLU A 370 -11.79 -11.50 -27.36
N ALA A 371 -12.42 -10.74 -26.47
CA ALA A 371 -12.88 -9.39 -26.78
C ALA A 371 -11.74 -8.46 -27.26
N GLU A 372 -11.97 -7.74 -28.35
CA GLU A 372 -11.00 -6.79 -28.89
C GLU A 372 -11.16 -5.39 -28.30
N LYS A 373 -10.16 -4.52 -28.50
CA LYS A 373 -10.24 -3.10 -28.12
C LYS A 373 -11.35 -2.37 -28.90
N GLY A 374 -11.63 -2.79 -30.14
CA GLY A 374 -12.54 -2.12 -31.06
C GLY A 374 -12.03 -0.75 -31.52
N ARG A 375 -12.82 -0.05 -32.35
CA ARG A 375 -12.40 1.21 -33.02
C ARG A 375 -12.33 2.43 -32.09
N ARG A 376 -13.17 2.50 -31.05
CA ARG A 376 -13.29 3.66 -30.15
C ARG A 376 -13.41 3.23 -28.67
N PRO A 377 -12.37 2.60 -28.10
CA PRO A 377 -12.41 2.15 -26.70
C PRO A 377 -12.41 3.32 -25.71
N SER A 378 -13.04 3.11 -24.55
CA SER A 378 -12.77 3.96 -23.38
C SER A 378 -11.32 3.75 -22.93
N TRP A 379 -10.77 4.71 -22.18
CA TRP A 379 -9.41 4.55 -21.67
C TRP A 379 -9.26 3.37 -20.73
N ILE A 380 -10.27 3.07 -19.93
CA ILE A 380 -10.24 1.88 -19.06
C ILE A 380 -10.30 0.61 -19.88
N TRP A 381 -11.25 0.50 -20.82
CA TRP A 381 -11.33 -0.71 -21.64
C TRP A 381 -10.03 -0.95 -22.40
N ALA A 382 -9.44 0.09 -22.98
CA ALA A 382 -8.14 0.02 -23.62
C ALA A 382 -7.06 -0.46 -22.62
N SER A 383 -7.02 0.10 -21.41
CA SER A 383 -6.04 -0.24 -20.38
C SER A 383 -6.17 -1.70 -19.90
N ILE A 384 -7.38 -2.16 -19.65
CA ILE A 384 -7.67 -3.54 -19.26
C ILE A 384 -7.33 -4.50 -20.41
N CYS A 385 -7.62 -4.13 -21.66
CA CYS A 385 -7.26 -4.94 -22.82
C CYS A 385 -5.75 -5.14 -22.96
N GLU A 386 -4.91 -4.14 -22.66
CA GLU A 386 -3.45 -4.33 -22.66
C GLU A 386 -3.03 -5.38 -21.62
N ALA A 387 -3.66 -5.36 -20.44
CA ALA A 387 -3.33 -6.25 -19.34
C ALA A 387 -3.81 -7.71 -19.54
N LYS A 388 -4.63 -8.00 -20.56
CA LYS A 388 -5.01 -9.38 -20.93
C LYS A 388 -3.81 -10.27 -21.23
N SER A 389 -2.73 -9.68 -21.72
CA SER A 389 -1.46 -10.39 -21.96
C SER A 389 -0.93 -11.09 -20.69
N ILE A 390 -1.06 -10.45 -19.53
CA ILE A 390 -0.65 -11.03 -18.24
C ILE A 390 -1.57 -12.17 -17.82
N LEU A 391 -2.88 -12.01 -18.05
CA LEU A 391 -3.84 -13.06 -17.76
C LEU A 391 -3.56 -14.30 -18.61
N LYS A 392 -3.36 -14.13 -19.93
CA LYS A 392 -2.99 -15.23 -20.83
C LYS A 392 -1.72 -15.99 -20.41
N LEU A 393 -0.79 -15.33 -19.72
CA LEU A 393 0.44 -15.96 -19.22
C LEU A 393 0.22 -16.79 -17.94
N GLY A 394 -0.79 -16.49 -17.12
CA GLY A 394 -0.90 -17.10 -15.78
C GLY A 394 -2.27 -17.57 -15.33
N SER A 395 -3.31 -17.36 -16.12
CA SER A 395 -4.64 -17.93 -15.89
C SER A 395 -4.83 -19.22 -16.68
N ARG A 396 -5.41 -20.24 -16.03
CA ARG A 396 -5.92 -21.44 -16.68
C ARG A 396 -7.33 -21.74 -16.19
N LYS A 397 -8.11 -22.49 -16.96
CA LYS A 397 -9.36 -23.10 -16.49
C LYS A 397 -9.01 -24.31 -15.62
N ASN A 398 -9.81 -24.50 -14.58
CA ASN A 398 -9.81 -25.68 -13.74
C ASN A 398 -10.98 -26.57 -14.15
N MET A 399 -10.70 -27.87 -14.28
CA MET A 399 -11.68 -28.85 -14.71
C MET A 399 -12.73 -29.05 -13.61
N GLY A 400 -13.97 -28.67 -13.91
CA GLY A 400 -15.18 -29.10 -13.21
C GLY A 400 -15.84 -30.20 -14.05
N SER A 401 -17.02 -29.92 -14.58
CA SER A 401 -17.72 -30.78 -15.56
C SER A 401 -17.05 -30.85 -16.95
N GLY A 402 -16.17 -29.90 -17.30
CA GLY A 402 -15.50 -29.84 -18.60
C GLY A 402 -16.38 -29.41 -19.78
N ARG A 403 -17.65 -29.07 -19.54
CA ARG A 403 -18.61 -28.68 -20.58
C ARG A 403 -18.34 -27.30 -21.16
N SER A 404 -17.60 -26.46 -20.44
CA SER A 404 -17.25 -25.10 -20.88
C SER A 404 -15.75 -24.94 -21.19
N ILE A 405 -15.01 -26.05 -21.28
CA ILE A 405 -13.58 -26.08 -21.63
C ILE A 405 -13.42 -26.61 -23.05
N SER A 406 -13.01 -25.74 -23.97
CA SER A 406 -12.60 -26.13 -25.31
C SER A 406 -11.16 -26.65 -25.28
N LEU A 407 -10.95 -27.89 -25.75
CA LEU A 407 -9.65 -28.57 -25.65
C LEU A 407 -8.51 -27.82 -26.35
N GLU A 408 -8.81 -27.18 -27.49
CA GLU A 408 -7.82 -26.46 -28.29
C GLU A 408 -7.71 -24.98 -27.91
N LYS A 409 -8.85 -24.33 -27.61
CA LYS A 409 -8.86 -22.88 -27.40
C LYS A 409 -8.49 -22.49 -25.98
N ASP A 410 -8.91 -23.25 -24.98
CA ASP A 410 -8.75 -22.85 -23.59
C ASP A 410 -7.42 -23.30 -22.99
N PRO A 411 -6.78 -22.47 -22.13
CA PRO A 411 -5.65 -22.91 -21.31
C PRO A 411 -6.18 -23.70 -20.11
N TRP A 412 -6.01 -25.02 -20.05
CA TRP A 412 -6.55 -25.85 -18.97
C TRP A 412 -5.57 -26.88 -18.40
N ILE A 413 -4.48 -27.20 -19.11
CA ILE A 413 -3.55 -28.28 -18.74
C ILE A 413 -2.32 -27.71 -18.02
N PRO A 414 -2.13 -27.96 -16.70
CA PRO A 414 -0.92 -27.56 -16.01
C PRO A 414 0.28 -28.40 -16.46
N GLY A 415 1.47 -27.82 -16.50
CA GLY A 415 2.72 -28.53 -16.81
C GLY A 415 3.14 -28.52 -18.29
N ILE A 416 2.31 -27.97 -19.19
CA ILE A 416 2.67 -27.74 -20.60
C ILE A 416 2.72 -26.24 -20.94
N PRO A 417 3.44 -25.83 -22.00
CA PRO A 417 3.57 -24.42 -22.38
C PRO A 417 2.21 -23.73 -22.59
N ASN A 418 2.02 -22.55 -22.00
CA ASN A 418 0.78 -21.75 -22.05
C ASN A 418 -0.49 -22.47 -21.56
N PHE A 419 -0.35 -23.63 -20.93
CA PHE A 419 -1.44 -24.50 -20.49
C PHE A 419 -2.36 -25.00 -21.62
N LYS A 420 -1.89 -24.97 -22.87
CA LYS A 420 -2.67 -25.33 -24.06
C LYS A 420 -2.07 -26.51 -24.80
N LEU A 421 -2.93 -27.35 -25.34
CA LEU A 421 -2.53 -28.39 -26.28
C LEU A 421 -1.90 -27.78 -27.52
N GLN A 422 -0.93 -28.49 -28.09
CA GLN A 422 -0.38 -28.13 -29.39
C GLN A 422 -1.44 -28.28 -30.47
N PRO A 423 -1.54 -27.35 -31.44
CA PRO A 423 -2.52 -27.44 -32.51
C PRO A 423 -2.22 -28.66 -33.38
N ARG A 424 -3.11 -29.63 -33.32
CA ARG A 424 -3.26 -30.75 -34.25
C ARG A 424 -4.72 -30.70 -34.66
N ASN A 425 -5.05 -30.81 -35.95
CA ASN A 425 -6.42 -30.69 -36.53
C ASN A 425 -7.45 -31.56 -35.80
N ARG A 426 -7.86 -31.14 -34.60
CA ARG A 426 -8.85 -31.79 -33.77
C ARG A 426 -10.14 -31.06 -34.08
N GLN A 427 -11.17 -31.81 -34.46
CA GLN A 427 -12.52 -31.24 -34.53
C GLN A 427 -12.86 -30.60 -33.18
N GLN A 428 -13.79 -29.66 -33.17
CA GLN A 428 -14.07 -28.73 -32.07
C GLN A 428 -14.59 -29.44 -30.79
N LEU A 429 -13.70 -30.16 -30.12
CA LEU A 429 -13.96 -31.04 -28.99
C LEU A 429 -13.89 -30.28 -27.66
N TRP A 430 -14.69 -30.73 -26.71
CA TRP A 430 -14.80 -30.22 -25.36
C TRP A 430 -14.21 -31.21 -24.36
N ALA A 431 -13.71 -30.72 -23.22
CA ALA A 431 -12.99 -31.56 -22.26
C ALA A 431 -13.84 -32.71 -21.70
N PHE A 432 -15.16 -32.50 -21.52
CA PHE A 432 -16.06 -33.56 -21.05
C PHE A 432 -16.11 -34.79 -21.97
N GLN A 433 -15.80 -34.64 -23.27
CA GLN A 433 -15.80 -35.75 -24.24
C GLN A 433 -14.59 -36.68 -24.09
N TRP A 434 -13.61 -36.29 -23.29
CA TRP A 434 -12.45 -37.11 -22.93
C TRP A 434 -12.61 -37.75 -21.54
N VAL A 435 -13.75 -37.59 -20.90
CA VAL A 435 -14.11 -38.26 -19.64
C VAL A 435 -14.94 -39.50 -19.98
N MET A 436 -14.74 -40.59 -19.25
CA MET A 436 -15.52 -41.82 -19.37
C MET A 436 -16.98 -41.57 -18.94
N ASP A 437 -17.90 -42.47 -19.33
CA ASP A 437 -19.34 -42.33 -19.00
C ASP A 437 -19.62 -42.35 -17.50
N ASP A 438 -18.69 -42.86 -16.69
CA ASP A 438 -18.75 -42.83 -15.22
C ASP A 438 -18.48 -41.44 -14.61
N GLY A 439 -18.01 -40.49 -15.42
CA GLY A 439 -17.67 -39.13 -15.00
C GLY A 439 -16.44 -39.03 -14.09
N CYS A 440 -15.74 -40.14 -13.82
CA CYS A 440 -14.70 -40.24 -12.80
C CYS A 440 -13.31 -40.49 -13.38
N GLU A 441 -13.23 -41.05 -14.58
CA GLU A 441 -11.95 -41.39 -15.22
C GLU A 441 -11.76 -40.74 -16.60
N TRP A 442 -10.49 -40.53 -16.97
CA TRP A 442 -10.13 -40.05 -18.31
C TRP A 442 -10.18 -41.21 -19.32
N ASN A 443 -10.74 -40.97 -20.50
CA ASN A 443 -10.66 -41.91 -21.63
C ASN A 443 -9.24 -41.88 -22.23
N LEU A 444 -8.36 -42.72 -21.67
CA LEU A 444 -6.94 -42.72 -22.00
C LEU A 444 -6.67 -43.10 -23.46
N ASP A 445 -7.46 -44.00 -24.04
CA ASP A 445 -7.30 -44.44 -25.44
C ASP A 445 -7.49 -43.26 -26.40
N MET A 446 -8.55 -42.47 -26.20
CA MET A 446 -8.82 -41.27 -27.00
C MET A 446 -7.73 -40.21 -26.82
N ILE A 447 -7.27 -40.01 -25.59
CA ILE A 447 -6.25 -38.99 -25.26
C ILE A 447 -4.90 -39.38 -25.87
N GLN A 448 -4.49 -40.65 -25.77
CA GLN A 448 -3.24 -41.16 -26.34
C GLN A 448 -3.19 -41.05 -27.87
N GLN A 449 -4.31 -41.31 -28.55
CA GLN A 449 -4.41 -41.13 -30.00
C GLN A 449 -4.31 -39.66 -30.42
N SER A 450 -4.70 -38.73 -29.53
CA SER A 450 -4.85 -37.31 -29.85
C SER A 450 -3.69 -36.42 -29.41
N CYS A 451 -2.87 -36.84 -28.44
CA CYS A 451 -1.90 -35.98 -27.73
C CYS A 451 -0.46 -36.53 -27.79
N SER A 452 0.54 -35.71 -27.47
CA SER A 452 1.91 -36.21 -27.23
C SER A 452 2.03 -36.89 -25.86
N THR A 453 3.07 -37.69 -25.65
CA THR A 453 3.31 -38.36 -24.36
C THR A 453 3.32 -37.38 -23.18
N ASP A 454 3.98 -36.22 -23.33
CA ASP A 454 4.04 -35.18 -22.30
C ASP A 454 2.64 -34.59 -21.99
N GLU A 455 1.82 -34.37 -23.02
CA GLU A 455 0.45 -33.87 -22.88
C GLU A 455 -0.44 -34.91 -22.18
N VAL A 456 -0.32 -36.19 -22.53
CA VAL A 456 -1.07 -37.30 -21.90
C VAL A 456 -0.73 -37.37 -20.41
N GLU A 457 0.56 -37.33 -20.05
CA GLU A 457 0.99 -37.35 -18.65
C GLU A 457 0.49 -36.15 -17.87
N ALA A 458 0.46 -34.97 -18.48
CA ALA A 458 -0.06 -33.77 -17.86
C ALA A 458 -1.57 -33.85 -17.62
N ILE A 459 -2.35 -34.34 -18.59
CA ILE A 459 -3.81 -34.52 -18.47
C ILE A 459 -4.16 -35.52 -17.37
N LYS A 460 -3.45 -36.64 -17.29
CA LYS A 460 -3.66 -37.67 -16.25
C LYS A 460 -3.57 -37.12 -14.82
N ARG A 461 -2.82 -36.03 -14.60
CA ARG A 461 -2.64 -35.41 -13.28
C ARG A 461 -3.78 -34.43 -12.93
N ILE A 462 -4.69 -34.14 -13.85
CA ILE A 462 -5.80 -33.22 -13.63
C ILE A 462 -6.95 -34.00 -12.97
N PRO A 463 -7.37 -33.63 -11.75
CA PRO A 463 -8.55 -34.22 -11.14
C PRO A 463 -9.81 -33.81 -11.93
N ILE A 464 -10.72 -34.77 -12.13
CA ILE A 464 -12.01 -34.54 -12.78
C ILE A 464 -13.01 -34.10 -11.71
N GLY A 465 -13.72 -33.00 -11.95
CA GLY A 465 -14.77 -32.54 -11.05
C GLY A 465 -16.06 -33.36 -11.23
N THR A 466 -17.00 -33.21 -10.30
CA THR A 466 -18.34 -33.78 -10.48
C THR A 466 -19.11 -33.04 -11.58
N ASP A 467 -20.15 -33.66 -12.15
CA ASP A 467 -21.06 -33.01 -13.11
C ASP A 467 -21.69 -31.71 -12.58
N SER A 468 -21.81 -31.59 -11.25
CA SER A 468 -22.31 -30.38 -10.56
C SER A 468 -21.27 -29.27 -10.38
N SER A 469 -19.99 -29.56 -10.66
CA SER A 469 -18.90 -28.60 -10.52
C SER A 469 -18.81 -27.70 -11.75
N GLU A 470 -18.89 -26.38 -11.54
CA GLU A 470 -18.63 -25.40 -12.62
C GLU A 470 -17.14 -25.38 -12.99
N ASP A 471 -16.83 -25.18 -14.27
CA ASP A 471 -15.46 -24.91 -14.69
C ASP A 471 -15.12 -23.45 -14.36
N ASP A 472 -14.00 -23.24 -13.66
CA ASP A 472 -13.61 -21.93 -13.16
C ASP A 472 -12.22 -21.51 -13.61
N TRP A 473 -11.99 -20.20 -13.69
CA TRP A 473 -10.65 -19.66 -13.92
C TRP A 473 -9.84 -19.68 -12.62
N VAL A 474 -8.64 -20.27 -12.68
CA VAL A 474 -7.66 -20.29 -11.59
C VAL A 474 -6.36 -19.61 -11.98
N TRP A 475 -5.80 -18.87 -11.03
CA TRP A 475 -4.51 -18.23 -11.17
C TRP A 475 -3.40 -19.21 -10.79
N HIS A 476 -2.63 -19.66 -11.77
CA HIS A 476 -1.71 -20.80 -11.62
C HIS A 476 -0.57 -20.57 -10.61
N PHE A 477 -0.14 -19.32 -10.44
CA PHE A 477 1.07 -18.97 -9.69
C PHE A 477 0.84 -18.70 -8.20
N GLU A 478 -0.37 -18.96 -7.71
CA GLU A 478 -0.70 -18.91 -6.28
C GLU A 478 -1.35 -20.22 -5.87
N ARG A 479 -0.93 -20.81 -4.74
CA ARG A 479 -1.46 -22.11 -4.29
C ARG A 479 -2.96 -22.09 -4.01
N SER A 480 -3.48 -20.93 -3.64
CA SER A 480 -4.92 -20.73 -3.41
C SER A 480 -5.73 -20.66 -4.71
N GLY A 481 -5.09 -20.59 -5.89
CA GLY A 481 -5.75 -20.32 -7.17
C GLY A 481 -6.26 -18.88 -7.30
N LEU A 482 -6.10 -18.04 -6.27
CA LEU A 482 -6.55 -16.65 -6.27
C LEU A 482 -5.49 -15.73 -6.88
N PHE A 483 -5.94 -14.75 -7.67
CA PHE A 483 -5.05 -13.79 -8.28
C PHE A 483 -4.35 -12.90 -7.24
N SER A 484 -3.02 -12.79 -7.35
CA SER A 484 -2.24 -11.80 -6.63
C SER A 484 -1.50 -10.85 -7.59
N VAL A 485 -1.55 -9.55 -7.27
CA VAL A 485 -0.81 -8.52 -8.02
C VAL A 485 0.71 -8.78 -7.94
N LYS A 486 1.17 -9.38 -6.84
CA LYS A 486 2.57 -9.74 -6.64
C LYS A 486 3.02 -10.78 -7.66
N SER A 487 2.34 -11.92 -7.76
CA SER A 487 2.69 -12.95 -8.74
C SER A 487 2.55 -12.43 -10.17
N ALA A 488 1.49 -11.69 -10.48
CA ALA A 488 1.26 -11.12 -11.81
C ALA A 488 2.37 -10.15 -12.23
N TYR A 489 2.88 -9.34 -11.30
CA TYR A 489 4.03 -8.47 -11.53
C TYR A 489 5.30 -9.28 -11.86
N HIS A 490 5.57 -10.34 -11.12
CA HIS A 490 6.77 -11.17 -11.32
C HIS A 490 6.76 -11.86 -12.69
N ILE A 491 5.64 -12.50 -13.07
CA ILE A 491 5.51 -13.20 -14.36
C ILE A 491 5.62 -12.22 -15.52
N PHE A 492 4.93 -11.06 -15.43
CA PHE A 492 5.00 -10.06 -16.49
C PHE A 492 6.43 -9.55 -16.68
N ARG A 493 7.12 -9.27 -15.57
CA ARG A 493 8.51 -8.86 -15.61
C ARG A 493 9.42 -9.91 -16.24
N GLU A 494 9.25 -11.18 -15.88
CA GLU A 494 10.05 -12.27 -16.42
C GLU A 494 9.81 -12.42 -17.93
N SER A 495 8.54 -12.38 -18.36
CA SER A 495 8.19 -12.41 -19.78
C SER A 495 8.79 -11.24 -20.58
N GLU A 496 8.85 -10.04 -20.00
CA GLU A 496 9.48 -8.88 -20.65
C GLU A 496 11.01 -9.00 -20.68
N ARG A 497 11.62 -9.64 -19.67
CA ARG A 497 13.07 -9.92 -19.67
C ARG A 497 13.44 -10.86 -20.81
N ASP A 498 12.67 -11.92 -20.98
CA ASP A 498 12.89 -12.95 -22.00
C ASP A 498 12.66 -12.38 -23.41
N ARG A 499 11.59 -11.59 -23.59
CA ARG A 499 11.31 -10.89 -24.86
C ARG A 499 12.43 -9.96 -25.30
N LEU A 500 13.06 -9.25 -24.37
CA LEU A 500 14.14 -8.32 -24.67
C LEU A 500 15.48 -9.01 -24.90
N GLY A 501 15.56 -10.36 -24.78
CA GLY A 501 16.83 -11.10 -24.86
C GLY A 501 17.83 -10.64 -23.80
N THR A 502 17.34 -10.01 -22.73
CA THR A 502 18.18 -9.48 -21.62
C THR A 502 18.47 -10.52 -20.56
N SER A 503 18.13 -11.78 -20.84
CA SER A 503 18.70 -12.97 -20.21
C SER A 503 20.21 -12.85 -20.34
N ASN A 504 20.84 -12.26 -19.34
CA ASN A 504 22.29 -12.21 -19.27
C ASN A 504 22.70 -13.45 -18.48
N PRO A 505 23.06 -14.58 -19.13
CA PRO A 505 23.68 -15.71 -18.43
C PRO A 505 24.97 -15.27 -17.71
N ASN A 506 25.51 -14.11 -18.09
CA ASN A 506 26.69 -13.47 -17.52
C ASN A 506 26.35 -12.21 -16.70
N HIS A 507 25.43 -12.28 -15.73
CA HIS A 507 25.53 -11.31 -14.63
C HIS A 507 26.68 -11.78 -13.72
N PRO A 508 27.83 -11.08 -13.67
CA PRO A 508 28.97 -11.60 -12.94
C PRO A 508 28.65 -11.62 -11.43
N ASN A 509 28.92 -12.78 -10.83
CA ASN A 509 29.51 -12.97 -9.50
C ASN A 509 28.63 -13.06 -8.24
N CYS A 510 27.29 -13.15 -8.28
CA CYS A 510 26.50 -13.49 -7.08
C CYS A 510 25.31 -14.42 -7.36
N THR A 511 25.23 -15.54 -6.64
CA THR A 511 24.09 -16.47 -6.73
C THR A 511 22.85 -15.90 -6.05
N SER A 512 21.66 -16.31 -6.49
CA SER A 512 20.40 -15.97 -5.79
C SER A 512 20.41 -16.41 -4.32
N LYS A 513 21.16 -17.47 -4.00
CA LYS A 513 21.37 -17.98 -2.64
C LYS A 513 22.04 -16.92 -1.74
N ALA A 514 23.10 -16.27 -2.21
CA ALA A 514 23.84 -15.27 -1.42
C ALA A 514 22.98 -14.04 -1.10
N TRP A 515 22.17 -13.57 -2.06
CA TRP A 515 21.26 -12.46 -1.79
C TRP A 515 20.13 -12.85 -0.84
N LYS A 516 19.52 -14.02 -1.02
CA LYS A 516 18.49 -14.53 -0.09
C LYS A 516 19.04 -14.61 1.33
N TRP A 517 20.26 -15.11 1.47
CA TRP A 517 20.97 -15.17 2.74
C TRP A 517 21.19 -13.78 3.35
N LEU A 518 21.77 -12.83 2.60
CA LEU A 518 22.03 -11.47 3.10
C LEU A 518 20.76 -10.81 3.65
N TRP A 519 19.63 -10.93 2.94
CA TRP A 519 18.36 -10.33 3.38
C TRP A 519 17.65 -11.09 4.50
N SER A 520 18.11 -12.30 4.83
CA SER A 520 17.61 -13.09 5.95
C SER A 520 18.33 -12.80 7.27
N LEU A 521 19.44 -12.06 7.23
CA LEU A 521 20.19 -11.69 8.42
C LEU A 521 19.35 -10.78 9.34
N SER A 522 19.31 -11.12 10.63
CA SER A 522 18.67 -10.34 11.69
C SER A 522 19.54 -9.13 12.09
N LEU A 523 19.77 -8.22 11.15
CA LEU A 523 20.56 -7.00 11.34
C LEU A 523 19.72 -5.74 11.07
N PRO A 524 20.10 -4.58 11.63
CA PRO A 524 19.39 -3.33 11.37
C PRO A 524 19.31 -3.00 9.86
N PRO A 525 18.17 -2.45 9.36
CA PRO A 525 17.97 -2.20 7.92
C PRO A 525 19.02 -1.31 7.25
N ASN A 526 19.59 -0.35 7.98
CA ASN A 526 20.70 0.49 7.50
C ASN A 526 21.98 -0.32 7.24
N ILE A 527 22.24 -1.34 8.06
CA ILE A 527 23.39 -2.24 7.91
C ILE A 527 23.17 -3.19 6.73
N LEU A 528 21.97 -3.76 6.58
CA LEU A 528 21.64 -4.56 5.40
C LEU A 528 21.76 -3.75 4.10
N SER A 529 21.30 -2.49 4.12
CA SER A 529 21.46 -1.56 2.99
C SER A 529 22.95 -1.28 2.71
N PHE A 530 23.77 -1.11 3.75
CA PHE A 530 25.22 -0.96 3.61
C PHE A 530 25.88 -2.19 2.98
N LEU A 531 25.58 -3.39 3.48
CA LEU A 531 26.10 -4.66 2.93
C LEU A 531 25.72 -4.85 1.46
N TRP A 532 24.48 -4.52 1.09
CA TRP A 532 24.05 -4.54 -0.30
C TRP A 532 24.86 -3.54 -1.15
N ARG A 533 25.13 -2.33 -0.66
CA ARG A 533 25.88 -1.31 -1.39
C ARG A 533 27.33 -1.69 -1.60
N ILE A 534 28.03 -2.20 -0.58
CA ILE A 534 29.43 -2.63 -0.75
C ILE A 534 29.53 -3.80 -1.74
N SER A 535 28.62 -4.78 -1.64
CA SER A 535 28.55 -5.94 -2.53
C SER A 535 28.23 -5.57 -3.98
N ARG A 536 27.53 -4.44 -4.17
CA ARG A 536 27.24 -3.86 -5.48
C ARG A 536 28.16 -2.69 -5.79
N ASN A 537 29.35 -2.55 -5.20
CA ASN A 537 30.27 -1.41 -5.43
C ASN A 537 29.53 -0.06 -5.63
N ALA A 538 28.59 0.24 -4.73
CA ALA A 538 27.65 1.35 -4.77
C ALA A 538 27.87 2.32 -3.60
N ILE A 539 29.14 2.46 -3.24
CA ILE A 539 29.64 3.33 -2.17
C ILE A 539 30.65 4.34 -2.74
N ALA A 540 30.84 5.44 -2.03
CA ALA A 540 31.64 6.58 -2.46
C ALA A 540 33.13 6.41 -2.16
N THR A 541 33.76 5.37 -2.71
CA THR A 541 35.22 5.25 -2.67
C THR A 541 35.89 6.28 -3.58
N LYS A 542 37.13 6.66 -3.31
CA LYS A 542 37.89 7.62 -4.13
C LYS A 542 38.07 7.12 -5.55
N GLY A 543 38.31 5.83 -5.77
CA GLY A 543 38.33 5.22 -7.10
C GLY A 543 37.01 5.41 -7.86
N ASN A 544 35.86 5.16 -7.21
CA ASN A 544 34.55 5.35 -7.85
C ASN A 544 34.23 6.83 -8.11
N LEU A 545 34.62 7.72 -7.19
CA LEU A 545 34.43 9.17 -7.34
C LEU A 545 35.32 9.73 -8.46
N TRP A 546 36.56 9.27 -8.56
CA TRP A 546 37.51 9.64 -9.61
C TRP A 546 37.01 9.19 -10.99
N HIS A 547 36.56 7.94 -11.14
CA HIS A 547 35.93 7.44 -12.37
C HIS A 547 34.71 8.29 -12.79
N ARG A 548 34.00 8.88 -11.81
CA ARG A 548 32.86 9.77 -12.04
C ARG A 548 33.23 11.25 -12.11
N LYS A 549 34.53 11.58 -12.16
CA LYS A 549 35.06 12.96 -12.21
C LYS A 549 34.60 13.85 -11.05
N CYS A 550 34.36 13.24 -9.89
CA CYS A 550 33.92 13.90 -8.65
C CYS A 550 35.05 14.06 -7.63
N SER A 551 36.22 13.44 -7.86
CA SER A 551 37.42 13.54 -7.01
C SER A 551 38.64 13.81 -7.90
N PRO A 552 39.60 14.66 -7.47
CA PRO A 552 40.82 14.93 -8.23
C PRO A 552 41.79 13.74 -8.22
N SER A 553 41.74 12.89 -7.19
CA SER A 553 42.63 11.73 -7.03
C SER A 553 41.83 10.46 -6.70
N PRO A 554 42.27 9.29 -7.19
CA PRO A 554 41.72 7.99 -6.81
C PRO A 554 42.34 7.40 -5.53
N LEU A 555 43.40 8.01 -4.98
CA LEU A 555 44.15 7.49 -3.83
C LEU A 555 43.32 7.49 -2.53
N CYS A 556 43.61 6.54 -1.66
CA CYS A 556 43.00 6.38 -0.34
C CYS A 556 43.40 7.51 0.62
N ASP A 557 42.44 8.22 1.21
CA ASP A 557 42.73 9.32 2.16
C ASP A 557 43.24 8.82 3.53
N VAL A 558 43.22 7.52 3.77
CA VAL A 558 43.68 6.89 5.02
C VAL A 558 45.15 6.51 4.95
N CYS A 559 45.59 5.82 3.89
CA CYS A 559 46.97 5.38 3.74
C CYS A 559 47.77 6.13 2.68
N GLU A 560 47.10 6.87 1.79
CA GLU A 560 47.70 7.66 0.71
C GLU A 560 48.54 6.87 -0.32
N GLY A 561 48.60 5.54 -0.19
CA GLY A 561 49.48 4.67 -0.99
C GLY A 561 48.86 4.07 -2.26
N ASP A 562 47.59 3.66 -2.22
CA ASP A 562 46.93 2.94 -3.33
C ASP A 562 45.58 3.55 -3.72
N VAL A 563 45.05 3.12 -4.86
CA VAL A 563 43.70 3.45 -5.33
C VAL A 563 42.64 2.87 -4.39
N GLU A 564 41.73 3.72 -3.91
CA GLU A 564 40.65 3.30 -3.01
C GLU A 564 39.48 2.70 -3.79
N ASP A 565 39.50 1.38 -3.96
CA ASP A 565 38.30 0.60 -4.31
C ASP A 565 37.68 -0.05 -3.05
N VAL A 566 36.65 -0.88 -3.23
CA VAL A 566 35.99 -1.57 -2.10
C VAL A 566 36.99 -2.49 -1.38
N TRP A 567 37.88 -3.16 -2.12
CA TRP A 567 38.82 -4.12 -1.57
C TRP A 567 39.90 -3.44 -0.75
N HIS A 568 40.48 -2.39 -1.31
CA HIS A 568 41.44 -1.58 -0.61
C HIS A 568 40.82 -0.96 0.65
N CYS A 569 39.64 -0.35 0.53
CA CYS A 569 38.97 0.31 1.66
C CYS A 569 38.69 -0.61 2.85
N PHE A 570 38.31 -1.87 2.60
CA PHE A 570 37.86 -2.79 3.65
C PHE A 570 38.87 -3.86 4.05
N PHE A 571 39.86 -4.18 3.22
CA PHE A 571 40.72 -5.34 3.43
C PHE A 571 42.22 -5.05 3.28
N GLN A 572 42.63 -4.31 2.24
CA GLN A 572 44.05 -4.15 1.91
C GLN A 572 44.70 -2.90 2.52
N CYS A 573 43.90 -1.87 2.85
CA CYS A 573 44.41 -0.68 3.51
C CYS A 573 45.12 -1.06 4.83
N PRO A 574 46.35 -0.58 5.11
CA PRO A 574 47.08 -0.92 6.33
C PRO A 574 46.26 -0.76 7.61
N HIS A 575 45.47 0.32 7.70
CA HIS A 575 44.54 0.54 8.82
C HIS A 575 43.49 -0.57 8.94
N ALA A 576 42.83 -0.93 7.83
CA ALA A 576 41.83 -1.98 7.81
C ALA A 576 42.43 -3.36 8.15
N ALA A 577 43.61 -3.67 7.60
CA ALA A 577 44.33 -4.91 7.87
C ALA A 577 44.68 -5.06 9.37
N THR A 578 45.15 -3.99 10.03
CA THR A 578 45.40 -4.00 11.48
C THR A 578 44.11 -4.18 12.28
N VAL A 579 42.99 -3.57 11.88
CA VAL A 579 41.69 -3.76 12.56
C VAL A 579 41.24 -5.22 12.48
N TRP A 580 41.38 -5.86 11.32
CA TRP A 580 41.08 -7.29 11.16
C TRP A 580 41.99 -8.17 12.02
N GLN A 581 43.29 -7.88 12.10
CA GLN A 581 44.22 -8.61 12.97
C GLN A 581 43.85 -8.49 14.45
N ILE A 582 43.33 -7.33 14.90
CA ILE A 582 42.90 -7.13 16.29
C ILE A 582 41.63 -7.93 16.61
N LEU A 583 40.63 -7.88 15.72
CA LEU A 583 39.29 -8.39 16.03
C LEU A 583 39.05 -9.83 15.59
N GLN A 584 39.66 -10.26 14.49
CA GLN A 584 39.41 -11.55 13.83
C GLN A 584 40.73 -12.10 13.23
N PRO A 585 41.78 -12.36 14.04
CA PRO A 585 43.10 -12.75 13.54
C PRO A 585 43.10 -14.06 12.76
N SER A 586 42.15 -14.97 13.06
CA SER A 586 42.04 -16.28 12.40
C SER A 586 41.16 -16.26 11.14
N LEU A 587 40.65 -15.10 10.73
CA LEU A 587 39.75 -15.00 9.58
C LEU A 587 40.55 -14.89 8.27
N SER A 588 40.33 -15.83 7.36
CA SER A 588 40.86 -15.75 6.00
C SER A 588 40.21 -14.60 5.24
N LEU A 589 40.97 -13.52 5.06
CA LEU A 589 40.55 -12.39 4.24
C LEU A 589 40.50 -12.80 2.76
N PRO A 590 39.57 -12.23 1.98
CA PRO A 590 39.41 -12.58 0.57
C PRO A 590 40.62 -12.07 -0.22
N GLN A 591 41.19 -12.95 -1.05
CA GLN A 591 42.30 -12.60 -1.95
C GLN A 591 41.82 -12.23 -3.37
N ASP A 592 40.57 -12.58 -3.71
CA ASP A 592 39.97 -12.36 -5.02
C ASP A 592 38.93 -11.23 -5.01
N GLN A 593 38.62 -10.68 -6.19
CA GLN A 593 37.53 -9.69 -6.37
C GLN A 593 36.11 -10.30 -6.26
N THR A 594 35.88 -11.24 -5.34
CA THR A 594 34.59 -11.91 -5.11
C THR A 594 33.62 -10.96 -4.40
N PRO A 595 32.43 -10.64 -4.93
CA PRO A 595 31.55 -9.67 -4.28
C PRO A 595 31.36 -9.95 -2.79
N VAL A 596 31.41 -8.91 -1.94
CA VAL A 596 31.47 -9.03 -0.47
C VAL A 596 30.39 -9.98 0.09
N VAL A 597 29.18 -9.99 -0.48
CA VAL A 597 28.10 -10.91 -0.07
C VAL A 597 28.43 -12.39 -0.29
N MET A 598 29.20 -12.74 -1.33
CA MET A 598 29.64 -14.12 -1.57
C MET A 598 30.69 -14.51 -0.55
N TRP A 599 31.70 -13.67 -0.32
CA TRP A 599 32.70 -13.90 0.72
C TRP A 599 32.07 -14.07 2.11
N LEU A 600 31.11 -13.23 2.46
CA LEU A 600 30.37 -13.35 3.72
C LEU A 600 29.56 -14.66 3.80
N LEU A 601 28.97 -15.11 2.71
CA LEU A 601 28.29 -16.41 2.65
C LEU A 601 29.29 -17.56 2.80
N ASP A 602 30.43 -17.49 2.14
CA ASP A 602 31.46 -18.53 2.16
C ASP A 602 32.05 -18.68 3.57
N ILE A 603 32.26 -17.58 4.31
CA ILE A 603 32.63 -17.62 5.73
C ILE A 603 31.52 -18.26 6.56
N CYS A 604 30.26 -17.86 6.34
CA CYS A 604 29.12 -18.40 7.09
C CYS A 604 28.98 -19.91 6.92
N VAL A 605 29.32 -20.45 5.74
CA VAL A 605 29.22 -21.87 5.43
C VAL A 605 30.49 -22.64 5.81
N GLY A 606 31.68 -22.07 5.53
CA GLY A 606 32.97 -22.73 5.72
C GLY A 606 33.58 -22.57 7.11
N SER A 607 33.06 -21.65 7.94
CA SER A 607 33.59 -21.38 9.28
C SER A 607 32.46 -21.05 10.28
N PRO A 608 31.71 -22.05 10.75
CA PRO A 608 30.54 -21.84 11.62
C PRO A 608 30.86 -21.21 12.99
N THR A 609 32.14 -21.18 13.38
CA THR A 609 32.62 -20.52 14.61
C THR A 609 32.73 -19.00 14.46
N VAL A 610 32.70 -18.46 13.23
CA VAL A 610 32.83 -17.03 12.98
C VAL A 610 31.48 -16.33 13.14
N SER A 611 31.44 -15.31 13.99
CA SER A 611 30.25 -14.50 14.20
C SER A 611 30.04 -13.51 13.06
N ILE A 612 29.05 -13.77 12.19
CA ILE A 612 28.69 -12.89 11.07
C ILE A 612 28.36 -11.46 11.52
N PRO A 613 27.56 -11.20 12.57
CA PRO A 613 27.35 -9.85 13.06
C PRO A 613 28.67 -9.15 13.47
N GLY A 614 29.64 -9.90 14.01
CA GLY A 614 30.95 -9.37 14.37
C GLY A 614 31.77 -8.94 13.14
N VAL A 615 31.81 -9.78 12.11
CA VAL A 615 32.44 -9.46 10.82
C VAL A 615 31.79 -8.22 10.19
N VAL A 616 30.46 -8.14 10.22
CA VAL A 616 29.72 -6.98 9.71
C VAL A 616 30.00 -5.71 10.52
N ALA A 617 30.17 -5.82 11.84
CA ALA A 617 30.49 -4.69 12.70
C ALA A 617 31.89 -4.15 12.40
N CYS A 618 32.85 -5.03 12.10
CA CYS A 618 34.19 -4.64 11.64
C CYS A 618 34.11 -3.82 10.34
N LEU A 619 33.41 -4.34 9.32
CA LEU A 619 33.22 -3.63 8.05
C LEU A 619 32.58 -2.24 8.26
N TRP A 620 31.54 -2.17 9.10
CA TRP A 620 30.85 -0.92 9.39
C TRP A 620 31.76 0.09 10.11
N ALA A 621 32.51 -0.35 11.12
CA ALA A 621 33.43 0.52 11.86
C ALA A 621 34.57 1.04 10.97
N ILE A 622 35.14 0.20 10.10
CA ILE A 622 36.15 0.61 9.11
C ILE A 622 35.57 1.70 8.18
N TRP A 623 34.34 1.51 7.69
CA TRP A 623 33.67 2.50 6.84
C TRP A 623 33.48 3.84 7.56
N LEU A 624 33.04 3.81 8.82
CA LEU A 624 32.84 5.02 9.62
C LEU A 624 34.17 5.75 9.89
N ALA A 625 35.20 5.03 10.31
CA ALA A 625 36.53 5.60 10.57
C ALA A 625 37.12 6.26 9.31
N ARG A 626 36.99 5.60 8.16
CA ARG A 626 37.36 6.18 6.86
C ARG A 626 36.56 7.46 6.58
N ASN A 627 35.24 7.47 6.80
CA ASN A 627 34.44 8.68 6.56
C ASN A 627 34.82 9.83 7.51
N GLU A 628 35.18 9.55 8.76
CA GLU A 628 35.68 10.59 9.67
C GLU A 628 36.99 11.21 9.18
N ARG A 629 37.89 10.40 8.61
CA ARG A 629 39.08 10.91 7.92
C ARG A 629 38.72 11.83 6.77
N VAL A 630 37.83 11.38 5.89
CA VAL A 630 37.47 12.14 4.67
C VAL A 630 36.72 13.45 4.98
N PHE A 631 35.77 13.43 5.91
CA PHE A 631 34.89 14.59 6.15
C PHE A 631 35.33 15.48 7.31
N LYS A 632 36.06 14.94 8.30
CA LYS A 632 36.50 15.66 9.50
C LYS A 632 38.02 15.75 9.63
N GLY A 633 38.80 15.12 8.73
CA GLY A 633 40.26 15.10 8.78
C GLY A 633 40.86 14.20 9.88
N ILE A 634 40.03 13.50 10.66
CA ILE A 634 40.46 12.72 11.82
C ILE A 634 41.25 11.49 11.36
N ILE A 635 42.50 11.34 11.85
CA ILE A 635 43.33 10.16 11.54
C ILE A 635 42.74 8.94 12.26
N PRO A 636 42.33 7.89 11.53
CA PRO A 636 41.70 6.73 12.14
C PRO A 636 42.77 5.90 12.86
N ARG A 637 42.49 5.52 14.11
CA ARG A 637 43.35 4.64 14.91
C ARG A 637 42.75 3.24 14.95
N PRO A 638 43.53 2.16 14.67
CA PRO A 638 43.00 0.81 14.66
C PRO A 638 42.31 0.42 15.97
N SER A 639 42.90 0.76 17.13
CA SER A 639 42.32 0.47 18.46
C SER A 639 40.93 1.09 18.68
N VAL A 640 40.75 2.36 18.27
CA VAL A 640 39.45 3.07 18.38
C VAL A 640 38.42 2.47 17.43
N THR A 641 38.85 2.15 16.20
CA THR A 641 37.99 1.51 15.20
C THR A 641 37.53 0.14 15.71
N SER A 642 38.45 -0.63 16.31
CA SER A 642 38.14 -1.93 16.89
C SER A 642 37.18 -1.84 18.07
N ALA A 643 37.36 -0.87 18.97
CA ALA A 643 36.45 -0.62 20.08
C ALA A 643 35.03 -0.25 19.60
N ASN A 644 34.92 0.55 18.53
CA ASN A 644 33.63 0.88 17.92
C ASN A 644 32.95 -0.36 17.31
N ALA A 645 33.71 -1.23 16.64
CA ALA A 645 33.18 -2.48 16.09
C ALA A 645 32.61 -3.41 17.19
N VAL A 646 33.32 -3.56 18.32
CA VAL A 646 32.84 -4.35 19.46
C VAL A 646 31.56 -3.76 20.04
N ARG A 647 31.48 -2.42 20.14
CA ARG A 647 30.26 -1.73 20.59
C ARG A 647 29.08 -2.01 19.67
N ASP A 648 29.25 -1.82 18.36
CA ASP A 648 28.17 -2.05 17.39
C ASP A 648 27.75 -3.53 17.35
N PHE A 649 28.70 -4.46 17.45
CA PHE A 649 28.43 -5.88 17.60
C PHE A 649 27.57 -6.19 18.83
N SER A 650 27.95 -5.64 19.99
CA SER A 650 27.18 -5.83 21.23
C SER A 650 25.76 -5.27 21.09
N PHE A 651 25.59 -4.12 20.43
CA PHE A 651 24.29 -3.51 20.21
C PHE A 651 23.40 -4.34 19.27
N TRP A 652 23.95 -4.97 18.22
CA TRP A 652 23.16 -5.79 17.29
C TRP A 652 22.85 -7.20 17.79
N THR A 653 23.68 -7.73 18.68
CA THR A 653 23.51 -9.09 19.23
C THR A 653 22.78 -9.12 20.55
N THR A 654 22.69 -7.98 21.26
CA THR A 654 21.79 -7.86 22.40
C THR A 654 20.36 -8.03 21.88
N PRO A 655 19.59 -9.03 22.34
CA PRO A 655 18.20 -9.14 21.99
C PRO A 655 17.54 -7.82 22.39
N LEU A 656 16.99 -7.09 21.41
CA LEU A 656 15.95 -6.12 21.74
C LEU A 656 14.89 -6.94 22.46
N GLN A 657 14.78 -6.76 23.77
CA GLN A 657 13.60 -7.19 24.51
C GLN A 657 12.43 -6.42 23.90
N HIS A 658 11.87 -6.96 22.83
CA HIS A 658 10.47 -6.74 22.54
C HIS A 658 9.74 -7.18 23.81
N PRO A 659 8.89 -6.34 24.40
CA PRO A 659 8.01 -6.80 25.45
C PRO A 659 7.15 -7.90 24.83
N THR A 660 7.52 -9.14 25.09
CA THR A 660 6.53 -10.20 25.10
C THR A 660 5.45 -9.74 26.07
N PRO A 661 4.16 -9.76 25.69
CA PRO A 661 3.10 -9.66 26.68
C PRO A 661 3.15 -10.97 27.49
N LEU A 662 4.08 -11.04 28.44
CA LEU A 662 4.16 -12.15 29.37
C LEU A 662 3.26 -11.80 30.53
N GLY A 663 2.15 -12.54 30.57
CA GLY A 663 1.50 -12.87 31.81
C GLY A 663 2.55 -13.24 32.85
N VAL A 664 2.38 -12.61 34.00
CA VAL A 664 2.90 -12.92 35.32
C VAL A 664 3.50 -14.32 35.42
N GLN A 665 4.82 -14.37 35.61
CA GLN A 665 5.45 -15.25 36.61
C GLN A 665 6.87 -14.73 36.88
N ALA A 666 6.97 -13.98 37.99
CA ALA A 666 8.22 -13.46 38.52
C ALA A 666 9.04 -14.63 39.09
N GLN A 667 10.28 -14.77 38.63
CA GLN A 667 11.32 -15.46 39.38
C GLN A 667 12.36 -14.44 39.81
N HIS A 668 12.54 -14.42 41.12
CA HIS A 668 13.41 -13.57 41.92
C HIS A 668 14.85 -13.49 41.40
N LEU A 669 15.37 -12.27 41.32
CA LEU A 669 16.79 -11.96 41.51
C LEU A 669 16.87 -10.68 42.35
N SER A 670 17.34 -10.87 43.57
CA SER A 670 17.50 -9.92 44.66
C SER A 670 18.72 -9.02 44.47
N ASN A 671 18.52 -7.69 44.55
CA ASN A 671 19.16 -6.81 45.53
C ASN A 671 18.74 -5.33 45.31
N HIS A 672 17.93 -4.82 46.27
CA HIS A 672 17.70 -3.42 46.71
C HIS A 672 17.36 -2.33 45.66
N ASN A 673 16.25 -1.57 45.72
CA ASN A 673 15.27 -1.24 46.77
C ASN A 673 13.83 -1.35 46.22
N THR A 674 12.98 -2.08 46.94
CA THR A 674 11.55 -2.25 46.66
C THR A 674 10.74 -1.04 47.14
N LEU A 675 9.99 -0.42 46.23
CA LEU A 675 8.94 0.57 46.50
C LEU A 675 7.93 0.00 47.50
N SER A 676 7.66 0.74 48.58
CA SER A 676 6.50 0.49 49.46
C SER A 676 5.35 1.40 49.02
N PRO A 677 4.11 0.91 48.82
CA PRO A 677 3.01 1.76 48.39
C PRO A 677 2.45 2.56 49.59
N PRO A 678 2.35 3.91 49.52
CA PRO A 678 1.56 4.71 50.45
C PRO A 678 0.10 4.84 49.98
N PRO A 679 -0.83 5.25 50.86
CA PRO A 679 -2.26 5.05 50.65
C PRO A 679 -2.90 6.09 49.72
N SER A 680 -3.76 5.60 48.84
CA SER A 680 -4.99 6.25 48.33
C SER A 680 -4.91 7.71 47.82
N SER A 681 -3.97 8.03 46.93
CA SER A 681 -4.17 9.17 45.99
C SER A 681 -4.38 8.65 44.57
N SER A 682 -5.45 9.10 43.91
CA SER A 682 -5.83 8.66 42.55
C SER A 682 -5.03 9.35 41.43
N GLN A 683 -4.09 10.23 41.77
CA GLN A 683 -3.33 11.04 40.82
C GLN A 683 -1.88 11.26 41.28
N TRP A 684 -0.93 10.87 40.43
CA TRP A 684 0.52 10.93 40.65
C TRP A 684 1.17 11.87 39.64
N GLU A 685 2.17 12.63 40.07
CA GLU A 685 2.94 13.53 39.19
C GLU A 685 4.40 13.08 39.14
N PHE A 686 4.95 12.99 37.93
CA PHE A 686 6.32 12.57 37.67
C PHE A 686 7.07 13.74 37.04
N HIS A 687 8.14 14.18 37.67
CA HIS A 687 9.04 15.20 37.13
C HIS A 687 10.33 14.51 36.70
N CYS A 688 10.69 14.65 35.43
CA CYS A 688 11.93 14.06 34.92
C CYS A 688 12.77 15.11 34.23
N ASP A 689 14.08 14.97 34.41
CA ASP A 689 15.12 15.82 33.86
C ASP A 689 16.35 14.96 33.60
N GLY A 690 17.25 15.43 32.76
CA GLY A 690 18.56 14.84 32.65
C GLY A 690 19.65 15.82 32.25
N SER A 691 20.87 15.34 32.38
CA SER A 691 22.07 16.14 32.26
C SER A 691 23.10 15.38 31.45
N PHE A 692 23.63 16.01 30.41
CA PHE A 692 24.62 15.43 29.52
C PHE A 692 25.95 16.19 29.55
N ARG A 693 27.07 15.46 29.70
CA ARG A 693 28.42 16.01 29.58
C ARG A 693 29.06 15.59 28.26
N SER A 694 29.25 16.55 27.35
CA SER A 694 29.74 16.31 25.98
C SER A 694 31.17 15.77 25.90
N GLU A 695 32.03 16.11 26.86
CA GLU A 695 33.44 15.68 26.88
C GLU A 695 33.59 14.20 27.21
N SER A 696 32.79 13.68 28.15
CA SER A 696 32.85 12.30 28.61
C SER A 696 31.78 11.39 27.97
N GLN A 697 30.84 11.97 27.21
CA GLN A 697 29.68 11.27 26.64
C GLN A 697 28.82 10.56 27.70
N VAL A 698 28.89 11.03 28.95
CA VAL A 698 28.13 10.50 30.08
C VAL A 698 26.90 11.39 30.27
N ALA A 699 25.74 10.76 30.27
CA ALA A 699 24.46 11.33 30.65
C ALA A 699 24.02 10.81 32.01
N ALA A 700 23.33 11.65 32.76
CA ALA A 700 22.57 11.29 33.94
C ALA A 700 21.10 11.65 33.70
N TYR A 701 20.19 10.91 34.31
CA TYR A 701 18.77 11.25 34.35
C TYR A 701 18.25 11.13 35.77
N GLY A 702 17.26 11.95 36.11
CA GLY A 702 16.54 11.92 37.38
C GLY A 702 15.04 11.90 37.13
N VAL A 703 14.31 11.14 37.93
CA VAL A 703 12.84 11.15 38.00
C VAL A 703 12.42 11.30 39.45
N ILE A 704 11.53 12.24 39.73
CA ILE A 704 10.93 12.49 41.03
C ILE A 704 9.43 12.25 40.92
N ILE A 705 8.87 11.51 41.87
CA ILE A 705 7.44 11.20 41.96
C ILE A 705 6.86 11.98 43.12
N THR A 706 5.79 12.73 42.88
CA THR A 706 5.07 13.50 43.90
C THR A 706 3.61 13.06 43.99
N ASN A 707 3.02 13.22 45.17
CA ASN A 707 1.58 13.03 45.37
C ASN A 707 0.79 14.29 44.99
N SER A 708 -0.54 14.21 45.03
CA SER A 708 -1.46 15.33 44.74
C SER A 708 -1.30 16.56 45.66
N HIS A 709 -0.47 16.49 46.70
CA HIS A 709 -0.18 17.59 47.62
C HIS A 709 1.23 18.17 47.38
N GLY A 710 1.92 17.75 46.30
CA GLY A 710 3.25 18.21 45.92
C GLY A 710 4.40 17.67 46.79
N GLN A 711 4.14 16.66 47.64
CA GLN A 711 5.18 16.03 48.45
C GLN A 711 5.89 14.94 47.65
N VAL A 712 7.22 14.92 47.69
CA VAL A 712 8.04 13.88 47.05
C VAL A 712 7.86 12.56 47.78
N VAL A 713 7.41 11.56 47.03
CA VAL A 713 7.10 10.21 47.54
C VAL A 713 8.21 9.23 47.19
N ASP A 714 8.80 9.36 46.00
CA ASP A 714 9.93 8.52 45.58
C ASP A 714 10.70 9.17 44.42
N GLY A 715 11.84 8.59 44.03
CA GLY A 715 12.59 9.00 42.86
C GLY A 715 13.65 8.00 42.43
N CYS A 716 14.10 8.12 41.18
CA CYS A 716 15.21 7.32 40.67
C CYS A 716 16.20 8.19 39.90
N VAL A 717 17.47 7.81 39.97
CA VAL A 717 18.55 8.45 39.24
C VAL A 717 19.40 7.37 38.58
N GLY A 718 19.92 7.66 37.40
CA GLY A 718 20.82 6.73 36.72
C GLY A 718 21.76 7.44 35.77
N THR A 719 22.89 6.80 35.48
CA THR A 719 23.89 7.29 34.53
C THR A 719 24.04 6.32 33.38
N PHE A 720 24.23 6.83 32.17
CA PHE A 720 24.45 6.01 30.98
C PHE A 720 25.23 6.79 29.91
N PHE A 721 25.81 6.09 28.94
CA PHE A 721 26.51 6.74 27.84
C PHE A 721 25.53 7.12 26.73
N CYS A 722 25.58 8.35 26.25
CA CYS A 722 24.77 8.81 25.12
C CYS A 722 25.56 9.78 24.24
N SER A 723 25.10 9.96 23.00
CA SER A 723 25.77 10.79 21.99
C SER A 723 25.15 12.17 21.78
N SER A 724 24.06 12.49 22.49
CA SER A 724 23.39 13.78 22.38
C SER A 724 22.44 14.01 23.56
N THR A 725 22.21 15.29 23.88
CA THR A 725 21.22 15.74 24.88
C THR A 725 19.82 15.18 24.63
N ILE A 726 19.40 15.08 23.36
CA ILE A 726 18.07 14.54 22.99
C ILE A 726 17.90 13.07 23.43
N VAL A 727 18.95 12.27 23.35
CA VAL A 727 18.90 10.85 23.76
C VAL A 727 18.85 10.72 25.29
N GLU A 728 19.46 11.67 25.98
CA GLU A 728 19.43 11.78 27.43
C GLU A 728 18.02 12.12 27.94
N GLU A 729 17.40 13.15 27.38
CA GLU A 729 16.02 13.57 27.67
C GLU A 729 14.99 12.47 27.37
N ALA A 730 15.12 11.82 26.21
CA ALA A 730 14.25 10.72 25.83
C ALA A 730 14.35 9.53 26.80
N LYS A 731 15.50 9.34 27.44
CA LYS A 731 15.70 8.28 28.44
C LYS A 731 15.10 8.67 29.79
N ALA A 732 15.20 9.94 30.20
CA ALA A 732 14.54 10.45 31.39
C ALA A 732 13.01 10.26 31.29
N LEU A 733 12.42 10.71 30.18
CA LEU A 733 11.00 10.53 29.86
C LEU A 733 10.58 9.05 29.81
N LEU A 734 11.34 8.20 29.13
CA LEU A 734 11.04 6.76 29.06
C LEU A 734 11.04 6.12 30.46
N THR A 735 11.91 6.57 31.34
CA THR A 735 12.01 6.04 32.69
C THR A 735 10.84 6.51 33.55
N ALA A 736 10.43 7.76 33.42
CA ALA A 736 9.22 8.29 34.07
C ALA A 736 7.96 7.54 33.61
N VAL A 737 7.82 7.25 32.30
CA VAL A 737 6.70 6.46 31.77
C VAL A 737 6.69 5.04 32.33
N ARG A 738 7.86 4.39 32.45
CA ARG A 738 7.95 3.05 33.02
C ARG A 738 7.56 3.03 34.51
N ALA A 739 8.01 4.02 35.26
CA ALA A 739 7.62 4.18 36.67
C ALA A 739 6.11 4.43 36.80
N ALA A 740 5.54 5.29 35.93
CA ALA A 740 4.10 5.53 35.89
C ALA A 740 3.28 4.28 35.56
N VAL A 741 3.75 3.42 34.65
CA VAL A 741 3.05 2.16 34.32
C VAL A 741 3.09 1.16 35.48
N SER A 742 4.14 1.18 36.31
CA SER A 742 4.23 0.30 37.49
C SER A 742 3.32 0.73 38.65
N LEU A 743 2.83 1.97 38.66
CA LEU A 743 1.95 2.52 39.69
C LEU A 743 0.50 2.51 39.17
N HIS A 744 -0.38 1.73 39.78
CA HIS A 744 -1.79 1.65 39.37
C HIS A 744 -2.54 2.95 39.72
N GLY A 745 -2.82 3.79 38.72
CA GLY A 745 -3.54 5.06 38.89
C GLY A 745 -3.42 5.98 37.69
N SER A 746 -3.97 7.20 37.78
CA SER A 746 -3.74 8.24 36.77
C SER A 746 -2.41 8.97 37.04
N ALA A 747 -1.57 9.11 36.02
CA ALA A 747 -0.22 9.66 36.15
C ALA A 747 0.00 10.80 35.15
N SER A 748 0.52 11.94 35.61
CA SER A 748 0.95 13.08 34.77
C SER A 748 2.47 13.18 34.76
N ILE A 749 3.09 13.36 33.60
CA ILE A 749 4.55 13.40 33.45
C ILE A 749 4.96 14.79 32.95
N PHE A 750 5.92 15.40 33.63
CA PHE A 750 6.43 16.75 33.38
C PHE A 750 7.93 16.68 33.05
N SER A 751 8.31 17.36 31.97
CA SER A 751 9.69 17.57 31.51
C SER A 751 9.79 19.02 31.03
N ASP A 752 10.94 19.65 31.23
CA ASP A 752 11.20 21.07 30.99
C ASP A 752 11.66 21.38 29.55
N VAL A 753 11.67 20.39 28.65
CA VAL A 753 11.99 20.56 27.24
C VAL A 753 11.04 21.56 26.59
N ARG A 754 11.58 22.73 26.16
CA ARG A 754 10.88 23.91 25.58
C ARG A 754 9.94 23.67 24.38
N CYS A 755 9.62 22.43 23.99
CA CYS A 755 8.74 22.13 22.87
C CYS A 755 7.72 20.98 23.07
N LEU A 756 7.61 20.32 24.24
CA LEU A 756 6.64 19.22 24.43
C LEU A 756 6.05 19.19 25.84
N TRP A 757 4.87 19.79 26.00
CA TRP A 757 3.98 19.49 27.11
C TRP A 757 3.20 18.22 26.78
N ILE A 758 3.55 17.08 27.38
CA ILE A 758 2.86 15.81 27.14
C ILE A 758 2.14 15.36 28.42
N SER A 759 0.89 15.79 28.57
CA SER A 759 0.00 15.19 29.57
C SER A 759 -0.54 13.87 29.01
N PHE A 760 -0.04 12.74 29.50
CA PHE A 760 -0.71 11.46 29.34
C PHE A 760 -1.70 11.30 30.49
N LYS A 761 -2.93 10.85 30.21
CA LYS A 761 -3.82 10.33 31.25
C LYS A 761 -3.91 8.82 31.05
N ILE A 762 -3.04 8.08 31.73
CA ILE A 762 -3.07 6.62 31.69
C ILE A 762 -4.24 6.18 32.58
N SER A 763 -5.40 5.89 31.97
CA SER A 763 -6.50 5.23 32.66
C SER A 763 -6.33 3.73 32.44
N ILE A 764 -5.74 3.03 33.40
CA ILE A 764 -5.73 1.56 33.39
C ILE A 764 -7.16 1.12 33.75
N LYS A 765 -7.87 0.52 32.79
CA LYS A 765 -9.17 -0.13 33.00
C LYS A 765 -8.96 -1.61 33.23
#